data_AF-A0AA47P3D0-F1
#
_entry.id   AF-A0AA47P3D0-F1
#
_cell.length_a   1.000
_cell.length_b   1.000
_cell.length_c   1.000
_cell.angle_alpha   90.00
_cell.angle_beta   90.00
_cell.angle_gamma   90.00
#
_symmetry.space_group_name_H-M   'P 1'
#
loop_
_entity.id
_entity.type
_entity.pdbx_description
1 polymer ?
#
loop_
_entity_poly.entity_id
_entity_poly.type
_entity_poly.pdbx_seq_one_letter_code
_entity_poly.pdbx_strand_id
1 'polypeptide(L)'
;MATRAHRAPLCLLRIGKLAVLLILISGLFVQNSFSLTSYTRQELLDIGSLNFDCFSSNLRLSPELIRPTDATQATHPAGSARRRRKDGKQRRGKRGGIRAKLKLTPHRLSLPSLFLANVRSLVNKMDELRLRMTNSPRISNCNVTIFTETWLHNGTPDDAIKLAGYHTLRADRSADDSGKARGGGLCIYINKDWCTNSVIVGRHCSANLEFLMVKCRPFYLPREFTSAIVTAAYIPPDANAKLAMDELHAAISKQQTAHPEAAFIVAGDFNHSNLKTVLPKFHQHVSCHTRGDKTLDHVYTNIKGAYTALPLPHLGQSDHLSLFLIPRYAPLINRVKPTVKTVKVWPAGVESVLQNRFEDTDWSMFASEATCGSHTDIDSYSHSVLEYINKTIDSVTTEKQITTYPNQKPWMSREVRLLLKERNRAFRSADAQAYSTSRANLKRGIKKAKHEYKLKVEEHFINSDPRRMWQGIQAITDYKPSNSSPSVMDMPFLQELNNFYARFDKENKDTATKTELSVDHQTLTLPPSDVQDALSKINARKAAGPDGIPGRVLRACAEQLAGVLTDIFNLSLAQASVPACFKTTSIVPVPKHSSPSCLNDYRPVALTPIVMKCFERLVLAHLKKCLPTSLDPHQFAYQNNRSTDDAVSTALHCVLSHLDNKNTYARLLFVDFSSAFNTVIPSKLITKLGDLGISTPLCNWILDFLTNRPQHVRSGHDRSTTLILNTGAPQGCVLSPFLYSLFTHDCKPKYGSNSIIKFADDTTVIGLITNNDESDYRAEVQHLAVWCADNNLLLNTSKTKELIVDFRKEKGETHNPIQINGMAVERVSSFKFLGTHISENLTWAINTSSLVKKANQRLFFLRTLKKNHLSADILCNFYRCAIESILTNCITAWYGNCSVADRKSLQRVVKTAQRITGTPLPAIEVVRKKRCLNRARSILKDPSHPANRLFQLLPSRRRFRSLQTKTSRFRNSFFPTAVSLLNSVPR
;
A
#
# COMPACT_ATOMS: atom_id res chain seq x y z
N MET A 1 -66.85 12.37 41.94
CA MET A 1 -67.96 12.61 40.99
C MET A 1 -67.38 12.66 39.58
N ALA A 2 -67.95 11.82 38.70
CA ALA A 2 -68.08 11.87 37.23
C ALA A 2 -67.17 12.82 36.40
N THR A 3 -66.63 12.53 35.20
CA THR A 3 -66.72 11.44 34.22
C THR A 3 -65.75 11.78 33.05
N ARG A 4 -65.20 10.75 32.40
CA ARG A 4 -64.88 10.61 30.95
C ARG A 4 -64.09 11.70 30.17
N ALA A 5 -62.92 11.31 29.66
CA ALA A 5 -62.63 10.98 28.23
C ALA A 5 -61.34 11.60 27.61
N HIS A 6 -60.60 10.69 26.95
CA HIS A 6 -59.73 10.83 25.75
C HIS A 6 -58.27 11.37 25.78
N ARG A 7 -57.36 10.41 25.51
CA ARG A 7 -56.31 10.33 24.46
C ARG A 7 -55.11 11.32 24.44
N ALA A 8 -53.98 10.83 24.98
CA ALA A 8 -52.57 10.80 24.48
C ALA A 8 -51.66 10.58 25.73
N PRO A 9 -50.49 9.89 25.74
CA PRO A 9 -49.44 9.87 24.70
C PRO A 9 -48.71 8.51 24.49
N LEU A 10 -47.89 8.37 23.45
CA LEU A 10 -46.91 7.27 23.32
C LEU A 10 -45.70 7.73 22.49
N CYS A 11 -44.92 8.65 23.06
CA CYS A 11 -43.62 9.08 22.51
C CYS A 11 -42.47 8.99 23.54
N LEU A 12 -42.63 8.26 24.65
CA LEU A 12 -41.64 8.21 25.75
C LEU A 12 -41.03 6.82 26.03
N LEU A 13 -41.38 5.77 25.28
CA LEU A 13 -40.89 4.40 25.52
C LEU A 13 -39.70 3.94 24.63
N ARG A 14 -39.09 4.86 23.87
CA ARG A 14 -37.89 4.56 23.05
C ARG A 14 -36.56 5.10 23.59
N ILE A 15 -36.57 5.83 24.69
CA ILE A 15 -35.35 6.44 25.27
C ILE A 15 -34.76 5.58 26.41
N GLY A 16 -35.58 4.81 27.13
CA GLY A 16 -35.12 3.97 28.26
C GLY A 16 -34.35 2.69 27.88
N LYS A 17 -34.56 2.11 26.68
CA LYS A 17 -33.85 0.87 26.26
C LYS A 17 -32.46 1.11 25.64
N LEU A 18 -32.16 2.35 25.24
CA LEU A 18 -30.83 2.71 24.73
C LEU A 18 -29.85 3.02 25.86
N ALA A 19 -30.32 3.59 26.97
CA ALA A 19 -29.50 3.93 28.14
C ALA A 19 -29.00 2.69 28.91
N VAL A 20 -29.83 1.63 29.02
CA VAL A 20 -29.44 0.38 29.70
C VAL A 20 -28.45 -0.44 28.86
N LEU A 21 -28.52 -0.36 27.52
CA LEU A 21 -27.56 -1.02 26.64
C LEU A 21 -26.20 -0.28 26.62
N LEU A 22 -26.18 1.04 26.77
CA LEU A 22 -24.95 1.83 26.86
C LEU A 22 -24.22 1.66 28.20
N ILE A 23 -24.95 1.48 29.31
CA ILE A 23 -24.37 1.26 30.65
C ILE A 23 -23.82 -0.16 30.81
N LEU A 24 -24.40 -1.17 30.15
CA LEU A 24 -23.87 -2.54 30.13
C LEU A 24 -22.63 -2.70 29.23
N ILE A 25 -22.44 -1.83 28.24
CA ILE A 25 -21.28 -1.87 27.34
C ILE A 25 -20.08 -1.10 27.94
N SER A 26 -20.30 -0.11 28.82
CA SER A 26 -19.22 0.61 29.50
C SER A 26 -18.60 -0.14 30.70
N GLY A 27 -19.24 -1.19 31.21
CA GLY A 27 -18.77 -1.96 32.37
C GLY A 27 -17.84 -3.15 32.06
N LEU A 28 -17.61 -3.49 30.79
CA LEU A 28 -16.83 -4.66 30.37
C LEU A 28 -15.46 -4.34 29.74
N PHE A 29 -15.04 -3.07 29.75
CA PHE A 29 -13.77 -2.62 29.18
C PHE A 29 -12.83 -2.00 30.24
N VAL A 30 -12.67 -2.65 31.39
CA VAL A 30 -11.54 -2.39 32.30
C VAL A 30 -11.10 -3.73 32.90
N GLN A 31 -10.14 -4.40 32.24
CA GLN A 31 -9.00 -5.13 32.83
C GLN A 31 -8.36 -6.12 31.83
N ASN A 32 -7.05 -5.97 31.67
CA ASN A 32 -6.03 -6.96 31.29
C ASN A 32 -5.92 -7.51 29.85
N SER A 33 -4.90 -7.01 29.15
CA SER A 33 -3.64 -7.70 28.82
C SER A 33 -3.67 -9.12 28.22
N PHE A 34 -3.06 -9.25 27.04
CA PHE A 34 -2.40 -10.43 26.44
C PHE A 34 -2.87 -11.84 26.84
N SER A 35 -3.54 -12.54 25.92
CA SER A 35 -3.35 -14.00 25.73
C SER A 35 -3.81 -14.43 24.33
N LEU A 36 -3.04 -15.33 23.70
CA LEU A 36 -3.54 -16.18 22.63
C LEU A 36 -4.65 -17.05 23.20
N THR A 37 -5.87 -17.00 22.66
CA THR A 37 -6.89 -18.02 22.91
C THR A 37 -7.08 -18.90 21.67
N SER A 38 -6.53 -20.11 21.77
CA SER A 38 -6.94 -21.28 21.01
C SER A 38 -8.28 -21.78 21.54
N TYR A 39 -9.29 -21.92 20.67
CA TYR A 39 -10.55 -22.57 21.04
C TYR A 39 -10.35 -24.08 21.11
N THR A 40 -10.88 -24.72 22.16
CA THR A 40 -10.96 -26.19 22.18
C THR A 40 -12.13 -26.66 21.32
N ARG A 41 -12.00 -27.86 20.73
CA ARG A 41 -13.00 -28.44 19.82
C ARG A 41 -14.38 -28.64 20.48
N GLN A 42 -14.43 -28.78 21.80
CA GLN A 42 -15.67 -28.97 22.55
C GLN A 42 -16.44 -27.65 22.74
N GLU A 43 -15.75 -26.52 22.95
CA GLU A 43 -16.38 -25.19 23.08
C GLU A 43 -16.98 -24.66 21.76
N LEU A 44 -16.56 -25.20 20.62
CA LEU A 44 -17.15 -24.90 19.30
C LEU A 44 -18.38 -25.77 18.97
N LEU A 45 -18.64 -26.84 19.73
CA LEU A 45 -19.77 -27.75 19.50
C LEU A 45 -21.03 -27.35 20.29
N ASP A 46 -20.90 -26.58 21.37
CA ASP A 46 -22.05 -26.17 22.22
C ASP A 46 -22.74 -24.87 21.78
N ILE A 47 -22.35 -24.30 20.62
CA ILE A 47 -23.08 -23.17 19.98
C ILE A 47 -24.21 -23.69 19.06
N GLY A 48 -24.39 -25.02 18.97
CA GLY A 48 -25.33 -25.69 18.07
C GLY A 48 -26.69 -26.08 18.65
N SER A 49 -26.99 -25.83 19.93
CA SER A 49 -28.19 -26.41 20.57
C SER A 49 -29.00 -25.40 21.40
N LEU A 50 -29.82 -24.59 20.72
CA LEU A 50 -31.08 -24.08 21.27
C LEU A 50 -32.17 -24.18 20.19
N ASN A 51 -33.06 -25.15 20.39
CA ASN A 51 -34.21 -25.48 19.55
C ASN A 51 -35.22 -24.33 19.44
N PHE A 52 -35.79 -24.16 18.25
CA PHE A 52 -37.07 -23.48 18.05
C PHE A 52 -38.00 -24.45 17.32
N ASP A 53 -38.88 -25.10 18.07
CA ASP A 53 -40.16 -25.55 17.57
C ASP A 53 -41.25 -25.05 18.53
N CYS A 54 -42.45 -24.86 17.94
CA CYS A 54 -43.71 -24.42 18.55
C CYS A 54 -44.03 -22.92 18.36
N PHE A 55 -44.71 -22.62 17.25
CA PHE A 55 -45.97 -21.85 17.25
C PHE A 55 -46.66 -22.07 15.90
N SER A 56 -47.37 -23.20 15.79
CA SER A 56 -48.52 -23.34 14.90
C SER A 56 -49.79 -23.14 15.72
N SER A 57 -50.54 -22.07 15.47
CA SER A 57 -52.01 -22.04 15.55
C SER A 57 -52.51 -20.61 15.37
N ASN A 58 -53.66 -20.49 14.68
CA ASN A 58 -54.48 -19.30 14.46
C ASN A 58 -54.14 -18.44 13.25
N LEU A 59 -54.56 -18.90 12.07
CA LEU A 59 -55.25 -18.04 11.09
C LEU A 59 -56.32 -18.88 10.39
N ARG A 60 -57.57 -18.69 10.83
CA ARG A 60 -58.78 -19.26 10.22
C ARG A 60 -59.03 -18.60 8.87
N LEU A 61 -59.25 -19.43 7.85
CA LEU A 61 -59.79 -19.06 6.55
C LEU A 61 -61.33 -19.01 6.64
N SER A 62 -61.92 -17.96 6.09
CA SER A 62 -63.37 -17.87 5.85
C SER A 62 -63.66 -18.35 4.40
N PRO A 63 -64.66 -19.21 4.17
CA PRO A 63 -65.00 -19.72 2.84
C PRO A 63 -66.16 -18.93 2.23
N GLU A 64 -66.07 -18.54 0.96
CA GLU A 64 -67.22 -18.41 0.06
C GLU A 64 -66.78 -18.09 -1.38
N LEU A 65 -67.60 -18.56 -2.34
CA LEU A 65 -67.58 -18.36 -3.81
C LEU A 65 -66.78 -19.35 -4.68
N ILE A 66 -67.20 -20.60 -4.54
CA ILE A 66 -67.73 -21.54 -5.56
C ILE A 66 -67.81 -21.03 -7.04
N ARG A 67 -67.07 -21.75 -7.92
CA ARG A 67 -67.38 -22.31 -9.28
C ARG A 67 -67.90 -21.41 -10.44
N PRO A 68 -67.91 -21.90 -11.69
CA PRO A 68 -66.85 -22.59 -12.44
C PRO A 68 -66.65 -22.00 -13.86
N THR A 69 -65.58 -22.45 -14.50
CA THR A 69 -65.34 -22.39 -15.96
C THR A 69 -66.43 -23.12 -16.75
N ASP A 70 -66.91 -22.54 -17.84
CA ASP A 70 -67.28 -23.28 -19.06
C ASP A 70 -67.44 -22.40 -20.30
N ALA A 71 -67.33 -23.06 -21.46
CA ALA A 71 -67.77 -22.68 -22.82
C ALA A 71 -66.75 -22.03 -23.80
N THR A 72 -66.12 -22.93 -24.57
CA THR A 72 -66.14 -23.05 -26.04
C THR A 72 -65.81 -21.87 -26.98
N GLN A 73 -64.76 -22.13 -27.78
CA GLN A 73 -64.56 -21.87 -29.23
C GLN A 73 -65.27 -20.70 -29.93
N ALA A 74 -64.48 -19.82 -30.53
CA ALA A 74 -64.79 -19.17 -31.81
C ALA A 74 -63.51 -18.75 -32.56
N THR A 75 -63.57 -18.84 -33.88
CA THR A 75 -62.49 -18.81 -34.89
C THR A 75 -62.38 -17.46 -35.63
N HIS A 76 -61.13 -17.10 -36.00
CA HIS A 76 -60.68 -16.21 -37.12
C HIS A 76 -61.07 -14.70 -37.14
N PRO A 77 -60.46 -13.80 -37.99
CA PRO A 77 -59.19 -13.81 -38.73
C PRO A 77 -58.37 -12.46 -38.60
N ALA A 78 -57.35 -12.33 -39.46
CA ALA A 78 -56.34 -11.27 -39.60
C ALA A 78 -56.83 -9.80 -39.63
N GLY A 79 -55.96 -8.89 -39.16
CA GLY A 79 -56.12 -7.45 -39.35
C GLY A 79 -54.96 -6.62 -38.77
N SER A 80 -54.27 -5.89 -39.62
CA SER A 80 -53.15 -4.99 -39.31
C SER A 80 -53.55 -3.85 -38.37
N ALA A 81 -52.78 -3.61 -37.30
CA ALA A 81 -52.82 -2.34 -36.59
C ALA A 81 -51.48 -1.97 -35.94
N ARG A 82 -50.97 -0.80 -36.36
CA ARG A 82 -49.81 -0.07 -35.86
C ARG A 82 -49.57 -0.22 -34.35
N ARG A 83 -48.44 -0.83 -33.95
CA ARG A 83 -47.95 -0.75 -32.57
C ARG A 83 -47.40 0.65 -32.27
N ARG A 84 -48.24 1.53 -31.73
CA ARG A 84 -47.82 2.68 -30.92
C ARG A 84 -46.95 2.16 -29.76
N ARG A 85 -45.65 2.49 -29.78
CA ARG A 85 -44.75 2.33 -28.63
C ARG A 85 -45.22 3.28 -27.52
N LYS A 86 -45.97 2.77 -26.54
CA LYS A 86 -46.11 3.42 -25.23
C LYS A 86 -44.88 3.02 -24.41
N ASP A 87 -44.02 4.00 -24.13
CA ASP A 87 -42.94 3.92 -23.16
C ASP A 87 -43.51 3.78 -21.75
N GLY A 88 -43.96 2.58 -21.40
CA GLY A 88 -44.27 2.19 -20.04
C GLY A 88 -43.01 1.77 -19.33
N LYS A 89 -42.47 2.61 -18.44
CA LYS A 89 -41.44 2.23 -17.46
C LYS A 89 -41.92 0.99 -16.69
N GLN A 90 -41.41 -0.18 -17.05
CA GLN A 90 -41.63 -1.42 -16.30
C GLN A 90 -41.09 -1.23 -14.88
N ARG A 91 -42.00 -1.13 -13.91
CA ARG A 91 -41.68 -1.25 -12.47
C ARG A 91 -41.03 -2.62 -12.27
N ARG A 92 -39.74 -2.64 -11.90
CA ARG A 92 -39.02 -3.87 -11.52
C ARG A 92 -39.69 -4.51 -10.31
N GLY A 93 -40.43 -5.60 -10.55
CA GLY A 93 -40.97 -6.47 -9.52
C GLY A 93 -39.90 -7.07 -8.62
N LYS A 94 -40.27 -7.30 -7.36
CA LYS A 94 -39.44 -7.79 -6.25
C LYS A 94 -38.88 -9.22 -6.50
N ARG A 95 -37.69 -9.45 -5.95
CA ARG A 95 -36.97 -10.72 -5.61
C ARG A 95 -37.45 -12.04 -6.27
N GLY A 96 -37.34 -12.17 -7.59
CA GLY A 96 -37.15 -13.46 -8.28
C GLY A 96 -35.67 -13.78 -8.58
N GLY A 97 -34.75 -13.20 -7.78
CA GLY A 97 -33.33 -12.99 -8.09
C GLY A 97 -32.58 -14.25 -8.55
N ILE A 98 -32.03 -14.21 -9.76
CA ILE A 98 -31.13 -15.21 -10.37
C ILE A 98 -31.78 -16.56 -10.74
N ARG A 99 -32.54 -17.22 -9.87
CA ARG A 99 -33.19 -18.51 -10.21
C ARG A 99 -34.26 -18.37 -11.29
N ALA A 100 -35.04 -17.29 -11.28
CA ALA A 100 -35.98 -17.00 -12.37
C ALA A 100 -35.27 -16.59 -13.67
N LYS A 101 -34.11 -15.92 -13.58
CA LYS A 101 -33.27 -15.59 -14.75
C LYS A 101 -32.60 -16.82 -15.36
N LEU A 102 -32.21 -17.80 -14.55
CA LEU A 102 -31.72 -19.11 -15.01
C LEU A 102 -32.78 -19.84 -15.84
N LYS A 103 -34.07 -19.71 -15.47
CA LYS A 103 -35.19 -20.27 -16.24
C LYS A 103 -35.50 -19.47 -17.52
N LEU A 104 -35.37 -18.13 -17.49
CA LEU A 104 -35.74 -17.26 -18.61
C LEU A 104 -34.63 -17.02 -19.64
N THR A 105 -33.36 -17.01 -19.21
CA THR A 105 -32.18 -16.75 -20.06
C THR A 105 -30.95 -17.55 -19.58
N PRO A 106 -30.96 -18.88 -19.66
CA PRO A 106 -29.90 -19.75 -19.10
C PRO A 106 -28.51 -19.52 -19.71
N HIS A 107 -28.43 -19.03 -20.96
CA HIS A 107 -27.17 -18.83 -21.69
C HIS A 107 -26.64 -17.38 -21.66
N ARG A 108 -27.34 -16.45 -20.99
CA ARG A 108 -26.94 -15.02 -20.85
C ARG A 108 -26.51 -14.64 -19.42
N LEU A 109 -26.00 -15.61 -18.68
CA LEU A 109 -25.52 -15.39 -17.31
C LEU A 109 -24.17 -14.68 -17.32
N SER A 110 -23.84 -14.02 -16.21
CA SER A 110 -22.57 -13.29 -16.06
C SER A 110 -21.35 -14.22 -15.95
N LEU A 111 -21.55 -15.46 -15.51
CA LEU A 111 -20.58 -16.56 -15.52
C LEU A 111 -21.35 -17.86 -15.87
N PRO A 112 -20.70 -18.90 -16.42
CA PRO A 112 -21.40 -20.13 -16.80
C PRO A 112 -21.94 -20.87 -15.58
N SER A 113 -23.13 -21.46 -15.68
CA SER A 113 -23.54 -22.53 -14.75
C SER A 113 -22.67 -23.78 -14.94
N LEU A 114 -22.37 -24.49 -13.85
CA LEU A 114 -21.53 -25.69 -13.89
C LEU A 114 -22.29 -26.88 -13.31
N PHE A 115 -22.18 -28.04 -13.97
CA PHE A 115 -22.57 -29.33 -13.43
C PHE A 115 -21.31 -30.18 -13.26
N LEU A 116 -20.97 -30.56 -12.03
CA LEU A 116 -19.76 -31.29 -11.69
C LEU A 116 -20.13 -32.63 -11.05
N ALA A 117 -19.56 -33.74 -11.50
CA ALA A 117 -19.70 -35.02 -10.84
C ALA A 117 -18.47 -35.90 -11.03
N ASN A 118 -18.06 -36.62 -9.98
CA ASN A 118 -17.20 -37.79 -10.11
C ASN A 118 -18.11 -38.97 -10.52
N VAL A 119 -17.91 -39.50 -11.73
CA VAL A 119 -18.87 -40.43 -12.34
C VAL A 119 -18.44 -41.89 -12.26
N ARG A 120 -17.19 -42.23 -11.97
CA ARG A 120 -16.70 -43.63 -11.85
C ARG A 120 -17.23 -44.55 -12.97
N SER A 121 -16.77 -44.36 -14.20
CA SER A 121 -17.34 -44.88 -15.46
C SER A 121 -18.51 -44.07 -15.98
N LEU A 122 -18.23 -43.28 -17.03
CA LEU A 122 -19.22 -42.43 -17.70
C LEU A 122 -20.14 -43.25 -18.63
N VAL A 123 -19.59 -44.22 -19.37
CA VAL A 123 -20.35 -45.00 -20.39
C VAL A 123 -21.56 -45.69 -19.77
N ASN A 124 -21.37 -46.32 -18.61
CA ASN A 124 -22.42 -47.05 -17.89
C ASN A 124 -23.54 -46.14 -17.34
N LYS A 125 -23.35 -44.82 -17.38
CA LYS A 125 -24.27 -43.82 -16.80
C LYS A 125 -24.87 -42.87 -17.83
N MET A 126 -24.62 -43.11 -19.12
CA MET A 126 -25.09 -42.23 -20.19
C MET A 126 -26.62 -42.20 -20.30
N ASP A 127 -27.32 -43.31 -20.07
CA ASP A 127 -28.78 -43.36 -20.16
C ASP A 127 -29.45 -42.60 -19.01
N GLU A 128 -28.95 -42.79 -17.78
CA GLU A 128 -29.39 -42.01 -16.62
C GLU A 128 -29.09 -40.51 -16.82
N LEU A 129 -27.91 -40.17 -17.34
CA LEU A 129 -27.55 -38.79 -17.62
C LEU A 129 -28.48 -38.16 -18.67
N ARG A 130 -28.77 -38.87 -19.76
CA ARG A 130 -29.72 -38.44 -20.79
C ARG A 130 -31.11 -38.23 -20.21
N LEU A 131 -31.61 -39.19 -19.40
CA LEU A 131 -32.90 -39.07 -18.73
C LEU A 131 -32.96 -37.86 -17.79
N ARG A 132 -31.90 -37.62 -17.00
CA ARG A 132 -31.80 -36.44 -16.11
C ARG A 132 -31.77 -35.14 -16.90
N MET A 133 -31.11 -35.10 -18.05
CA MET A 133 -31.09 -33.92 -18.92
C MET A 133 -32.47 -33.63 -19.52
N THR A 134 -33.20 -34.65 -19.97
CA THR A 134 -34.56 -34.51 -20.50
C THR A 134 -35.54 -34.02 -19.42
N ASN A 135 -35.48 -34.59 -18.22
CA ASN A 135 -36.42 -34.31 -17.15
C ASN A 135 -36.06 -33.08 -16.29
N SER A 136 -34.82 -32.58 -16.39
CA SER A 136 -34.35 -31.42 -15.63
C SER A 136 -33.86 -30.31 -16.56
N PRO A 137 -34.70 -29.29 -16.86
CA PRO A 137 -34.30 -28.10 -17.61
C PRO A 137 -33.07 -27.39 -17.03
N ARG A 138 -32.76 -27.62 -15.76
CA ARG A 138 -31.60 -27.05 -15.09
C ARG A 138 -30.29 -27.73 -15.51
N ILE A 139 -30.31 -29.04 -15.71
CA ILE A 139 -29.14 -29.82 -16.13
C ILE A 139 -28.97 -29.73 -17.65
N SER A 140 -30.05 -29.83 -18.43
CA SER A 140 -29.99 -29.69 -19.90
C SER A 140 -29.60 -28.30 -20.38
N ASN A 141 -29.93 -27.24 -19.64
CA ASN A 141 -29.48 -25.88 -19.98
C ASN A 141 -28.19 -25.49 -19.25
N CYS A 142 -27.49 -26.44 -18.62
CA CYS A 142 -26.22 -26.17 -17.96
C CYS A 142 -25.17 -25.73 -18.99
N ASN A 143 -24.43 -24.66 -18.73
CA ASN A 143 -23.50 -24.10 -19.72
C ASN A 143 -22.25 -24.99 -19.88
N VAL A 144 -21.75 -25.54 -18.76
CA VAL A 144 -20.56 -26.38 -18.72
C VAL A 144 -20.83 -27.57 -17.81
N THR A 145 -20.52 -28.78 -18.28
CA THR A 145 -20.55 -30.00 -17.48
C THR A 145 -19.13 -30.56 -17.38
N ILE A 146 -18.73 -30.99 -16.18
CA ILE A 146 -17.40 -31.50 -15.87
C ILE A 146 -17.55 -32.85 -15.20
N PHE A 147 -16.91 -33.87 -15.74
CA PHE A 147 -16.85 -35.20 -15.16
C PHE A 147 -15.41 -35.63 -14.89
N THR A 148 -15.20 -36.17 -13.69
CA THR A 148 -13.96 -36.81 -13.26
C THR A 148 -14.18 -38.32 -13.14
N GLU A 149 -13.09 -39.09 -13.25
CA GLU A 149 -13.13 -40.57 -13.27
C GLU A 149 -14.05 -41.13 -14.36
N THR A 150 -13.86 -40.64 -15.58
CA THR A 150 -14.67 -41.07 -16.73
C THR A 150 -14.40 -42.52 -17.13
N TRP A 151 -13.20 -43.04 -16.82
CA TRP A 151 -12.69 -44.37 -17.19
C TRP A 151 -12.72 -44.65 -18.70
N LEU A 152 -12.63 -43.58 -19.50
CA LEU A 152 -12.54 -43.65 -20.95
C LEU A 152 -11.11 -44.01 -21.38
N HIS A 153 -11.00 -44.71 -22.50
CA HIS A 153 -9.74 -45.07 -23.14
C HIS A 153 -9.82 -44.79 -24.65
N ASN A 154 -8.69 -44.81 -25.35
CA ASN A 154 -8.63 -44.51 -26.79
C ASN A 154 -9.58 -45.38 -27.64
N GLY A 155 -9.81 -46.63 -27.26
CA GLY A 155 -10.80 -47.51 -27.92
C GLY A 155 -12.27 -47.17 -27.68
N THR A 156 -12.61 -46.25 -26.78
CA THR A 156 -14.01 -45.82 -26.56
C THR A 156 -14.38 -44.78 -27.62
N PRO A 157 -15.36 -45.03 -28.50
CA PRO A 157 -15.75 -44.08 -29.54
C PRO A 157 -16.44 -42.85 -28.94
N ASP A 158 -16.19 -41.67 -29.51
CA ASP A 158 -16.80 -40.41 -29.05
C ASP A 158 -18.33 -40.42 -29.12
N ASP A 159 -18.91 -41.18 -30.05
CA ASP A 159 -20.37 -41.32 -30.17
C ASP A 159 -21.00 -42.03 -28.95
N ALA A 160 -20.26 -42.90 -28.24
CA ALA A 160 -20.75 -43.56 -27.04
C ALA A 160 -21.07 -42.59 -25.90
N ILE A 161 -20.40 -41.43 -25.87
CA ILE A 161 -20.52 -40.41 -24.82
C ILE A 161 -21.11 -39.10 -25.35
N LYS A 162 -21.70 -39.11 -26.53
CA LYS A 162 -22.22 -37.90 -27.18
C LYS A 162 -23.52 -37.45 -26.54
N LEU A 163 -23.60 -36.15 -26.26
CA LEU A 163 -24.79 -35.46 -25.77
C LEU A 163 -25.26 -34.44 -26.80
N ALA A 164 -26.53 -34.51 -27.20
CA ALA A 164 -27.12 -33.58 -28.15
C ALA A 164 -27.04 -32.14 -27.63
N GLY A 165 -26.65 -31.19 -28.49
CA GLY A 165 -26.51 -29.77 -28.11
C GLY A 165 -25.21 -29.43 -27.36
N TYR A 166 -24.31 -30.40 -27.10
CA TYR A 166 -23.04 -30.18 -26.42
C TYR A 166 -21.82 -30.48 -27.30
N HIS A 167 -20.72 -29.80 -27.03
CA HIS A 167 -19.39 -30.10 -27.56
C HIS A 167 -18.61 -30.92 -26.53
N THR A 168 -18.24 -32.14 -26.88
CA THR A 168 -17.50 -33.07 -26.00
C THR A 168 -15.99 -32.80 -26.09
N LEU A 169 -15.32 -32.68 -24.94
CA LEU A 169 -13.87 -32.50 -24.83
C LEU A 169 -13.35 -33.43 -23.74
N ARG A 170 -12.54 -34.43 -24.10
CA ARG A 170 -12.03 -35.41 -23.14
C ARG A 170 -10.50 -35.43 -23.05
N ALA A 171 -10.00 -35.97 -21.94
CA ALA A 171 -8.63 -36.36 -21.72
C ALA A 171 -8.65 -37.71 -21.01
N ASP A 172 -8.31 -38.75 -21.75
CA ASP A 172 -8.35 -40.13 -21.28
C ASP A 172 -7.06 -40.45 -20.52
N ARG A 173 -7.15 -41.37 -19.56
CA ARG A 173 -5.95 -41.79 -18.81
C ARG A 173 -5.08 -42.68 -19.70
N SER A 174 -3.78 -42.39 -19.69
CA SER A 174 -2.73 -43.23 -20.27
C SER A 174 -2.10 -44.08 -19.18
N ALA A 175 -2.01 -45.40 -19.40
CA ALA A 175 -1.38 -46.32 -18.45
C ALA A 175 0.13 -46.05 -18.33
N ASP A 176 0.77 -45.68 -19.43
CA ASP A 176 2.21 -45.36 -19.49
C ASP A 176 2.55 -44.09 -18.71
N ASP A 177 1.68 -43.07 -18.77
CA ASP A 177 1.93 -41.76 -18.13
C ASP A 177 1.54 -41.74 -16.64
N SER A 178 0.51 -42.50 -16.26
CA SER A 178 -0.04 -42.51 -14.89
C SER A 178 0.44 -43.67 -14.02
N GLY A 179 1.01 -44.72 -14.62
CA GLY A 179 1.41 -45.96 -13.94
C GLY A 179 0.22 -46.78 -13.42
N LYS A 180 -1.01 -46.49 -13.87
CA LYS A 180 -2.24 -47.13 -13.37
C LYS A 180 -3.16 -47.57 -14.50
N ALA A 181 -3.62 -48.82 -14.44
CA ALA A 181 -4.54 -49.41 -15.41
C ALA A 181 -6.03 -49.13 -15.13
N ARG A 182 -6.39 -48.62 -13.93
CA ARG A 182 -7.79 -48.40 -13.51
C ARG A 182 -7.99 -47.05 -12.83
N GLY A 183 -9.16 -46.44 -13.02
CA GLY A 183 -9.51 -45.13 -12.46
C GLY A 183 -9.07 -43.96 -13.35
N GLY A 184 -9.51 -42.73 -13.06
CA GLY A 184 -9.06 -41.52 -13.77
C GLY A 184 -9.81 -41.20 -15.07
N GLY A 185 -9.33 -40.19 -15.80
CA GLY A 185 -9.95 -39.65 -17.00
C GLY A 185 -10.88 -38.46 -16.72
N LEU A 186 -10.90 -37.52 -17.66
CA LEU A 186 -11.61 -36.24 -17.56
C LEU A 186 -12.47 -35.99 -18.80
N CYS A 187 -13.68 -35.46 -18.61
CA CYS A 187 -14.53 -34.99 -19.71
C CYS A 187 -15.18 -33.66 -19.36
N ILE A 188 -15.20 -32.74 -20.33
CA ILE A 188 -15.88 -31.45 -20.26
C ILE A 188 -16.87 -31.38 -21.43
N TYR A 189 -18.14 -31.13 -21.13
CA TYR A 189 -19.15 -30.79 -22.14
C TYR A 189 -19.45 -29.29 -22.11
N ILE A 190 -19.44 -28.66 -23.29
CA ILE A 190 -19.78 -27.24 -23.46
C ILE A 190 -21.09 -27.13 -24.22
N ASN A 191 -22.10 -26.46 -23.66
CA ASN A 191 -23.38 -26.27 -24.33
C ASN A 191 -23.22 -25.31 -25.52
N LYS A 192 -23.65 -25.74 -26.71
CA LYS A 192 -23.49 -25.00 -27.98
C LYS A 192 -24.28 -23.69 -28.01
N ASP A 193 -25.40 -23.59 -27.29
CA ASP A 193 -26.19 -22.35 -27.18
C ASP A 193 -25.52 -21.30 -26.28
N TRP A 194 -24.56 -21.73 -25.46
CA TRP A 194 -23.73 -20.82 -24.66
C TRP A 194 -22.43 -20.45 -25.36
N CYS A 195 -21.73 -21.42 -25.94
CA CYS A 195 -20.41 -21.23 -26.53
C CYS A 195 -20.11 -22.25 -27.62
N THR A 196 -19.84 -21.79 -28.84
CA THR A 196 -19.31 -22.61 -29.94
C THR A 196 -17.79 -22.50 -30.09
N ASN A 197 -17.18 -21.42 -29.59
CA ASN A 197 -15.74 -21.21 -29.63
C ASN A 197 -15.08 -21.73 -28.34
N SER A 198 -14.86 -23.04 -28.28
CA SER A 198 -14.15 -23.74 -27.20
C SER A 198 -12.91 -24.45 -27.74
N VAL A 199 -11.73 -24.16 -27.17
CA VAL A 199 -10.45 -24.74 -27.60
C VAL A 199 -9.69 -25.28 -26.40
N ILE A 200 -9.08 -26.44 -26.54
CA ILE A 200 -8.21 -27.04 -25.51
C ILE A 200 -6.88 -26.26 -25.48
N VAL A 201 -6.54 -25.72 -24.32
CA VAL A 201 -5.31 -24.92 -24.11
C VAL A 201 -4.28 -25.62 -23.23
N GLY A 202 -4.62 -26.78 -22.68
CA GLY A 202 -3.71 -27.61 -21.90
C GLY A 202 -4.33 -28.96 -21.57
N ARG A 203 -3.49 -30.00 -21.58
CA ARG A 203 -3.78 -31.36 -21.13
C ARG A 203 -2.55 -31.87 -20.38
N HIS A 204 -2.75 -32.64 -19.33
CA HIS A 204 -1.67 -33.30 -18.60
C HIS A 204 -2.20 -34.56 -17.92
N CYS A 205 -1.37 -35.58 -17.90
CA CYS A 205 -1.58 -36.83 -17.18
C CYS A 205 -0.25 -37.21 -16.55
N SER A 206 -0.25 -37.47 -15.24
CA SER A 206 0.87 -37.98 -14.47
C SER A 206 0.34 -38.87 -13.35
N ALA A 207 1.22 -39.59 -12.65
CA ALA A 207 0.84 -40.35 -11.46
C ALA A 207 0.21 -39.49 -10.35
N ASN A 208 0.47 -38.17 -10.34
CA ASN A 208 0.02 -37.25 -9.29
C ASN A 208 -1.14 -36.34 -9.71
N LEU A 209 -1.32 -36.07 -11.01
CA LEU A 209 -2.27 -35.08 -11.49
C LEU A 209 -2.76 -35.38 -12.91
N GLU A 210 -4.07 -35.25 -13.10
CA GLU A 210 -4.69 -35.16 -14.42
C GLU A 210 -5.42 -33.83 -14.54
N PHE A 211 -5.26 -33.13 -15.65
CA PHE A 211 -6.07 -31.95 -15.94
C PHE A 211 -6.39 -31.76 -17.43
N LEU A 212 -7.53 -31.14 -17.69
CA LEU A 212 -7.98 -30.69 -19.01
C LEU A 212 -8.40 -29.23 -18.92
N MET A 213 -7.74 -28.34 -19.67
CA MET A 213 -8.02 -26.91 -19.72
C MET A 213 -8.64 -26.52 -21.05
N VAL A 214 -9.82 -25.91 -20.99
CA VAL A 214 -10.59 -25.46 -22.14
C VAL A 214 -10.85 -23.96 -22.03
N LYS A 215 -10.43 -23.22 -23.05
CA LYS A 215 -10.75 -21.80 -23.22
C LYS A 215 -12.03 -21.66 -24.02
N CYS A 216 -13.03 -21.01 -23.42
CA CYS A 216 -14.34 -20.73 -24.00
C CYS A 216 -14.51 -19.23 -24.24
N ARG A 217 -15.04 -18.86 -25.42
CA ARG A 217 -15.47 -17.48 -25.73
C ARG A 217 -16.98 -17.48 -26.00
N PRO A 218 -17.82 -17.39 -24.95
CA PRO A 218 -19.26 -17.50 -25.09
C PRO A 218 -19.88 -16.27 -25.76
N PHE A 219 -21.11 -16.41 -26.27
CA PHE A 219 -21.84 -15.31 -26.93
C PHE A 219 -22.11 -14.13 -25.98
N TYR A 220 -22.23 -14.40 -24.68
CA TYR A 220 -22.40 -13.40 -23.64
C TYR A 220 -21.41 -13.63 -22.50
N LEU A 221 -20.58 -12.62 -22.26
CA LEU A 221 -19.66 -12.55 -21.12
C LEU A 221 -19.60 -11.09 -20.65
N PRO A 222 -19.53 -10.81 -19.34
CA PRO A 222 -19.30 -9.45 -18.85
C PRO A 222 -18.07 -8.82 -19.48
N ARG A 223 -18.13 -7.51 -19.73
CA ARG A 223 -17.04 -6.75 -20.39
C ARG A 223 -15.71 -6.80 -19.64
N GLU A 224 -15.73 -7.23 -18.37
CA GLU A 224 -14.54 -7.39 -17.55
C GLU A 224 -13.73 -8.64 -17.92
N PHE A 225 -14.32 -9.61 -18.64
CA PHE A 225 -13.66 -10.85 -18.99
C PHE A 225 -13.50 -11.02 -20.50
N THR A 226 -12.33 -11.49 -20.93
CA THR A 226 -12.05 -11.76 -22.35
C THR A 226 -12.48 -13.15 -22.82
N SER A 227 -12.53 -14.10 -21.88
CA SER A 227 -12.86 -15.52 -22.08
C SER A 227 -13.13 -16.19 -20.72
N ALA A 228 -13.70 -17.38 -20.73
CA ALA A 228 -13.72 -18.27 -19.56
C ALA A 228 -12.72 -19.42 -19.79
N ILE A 229 -11.85 -19.71 -18.84
CA ILE A 229 -10.96 -20.87 -18.89
C ILE A 229 -11.43 -21.86 -17.85
N VAL A 230 -11.99 -22.97 -18.32
CA VAL A 230 -12.51 -24.06 -17.51
C VAL A 230 -11.44 -25.13 -17.43
N THR A 231 -11.07 -25.54 -16.22
CA THR A 231 -10.10 -26.60 -15.95
C THR A 231 -10.81 -27.71 -15.19
N ALA A 232 -10.89 -28.90 -15.77
CA ALA A 232 -11.19 -30.12 -15.05
C ALA A 232 -9.89 -30.65 -14.44
N ALA A 233 -9.90 -31.03 -13.16
CA ALA A 233 -8.72 -31.59 -12.48
C ALA A 233 -9.10 -32.84 -11.69
N TYR A 234 -8.25 -33.86 -11.73
CA TYR A 234 -8.36 -35.06 -10.91
C TYR A 234 -7.01 -35.35 -10.25
N ILE A 235 -7.02 -35.52 -8.93
CA ILE A 235 -5.82 -35.81 -8.14
C ILE A 235 -6.04 -37.17 -7.46
N PRO A 236 -5.26 -38.21 -7.78
CA PRO A 236 -5.41 -39.52 -7.16
C PRO A 236 -5.25 -39.48 -5.61
N PRO A 237 -5.94 -40.36 -4.85
CA PRO A 237 -5.87 -40.38 -3.38
C PRO A 237 -4.47 -40.62 -2.80
N ASP A 238 -3.62 -41.32 -3.53
CA ASP A 238 -2.24 -41.65 -3.18
C ASP A 238 -1.20 -40.69 -3.79
N ALA A 239 -1.66 -39.63 -4.47
CA ALA A 239 -0.79 -38.65 -5.10
C ALA A 239 0.01 -37.83 -4.07
N ASN A 240 1.23 -37.43 -4.46
CA ASN A 240 1.98 -36.41 -3.75
C ASN A 240 1.33 -35.04 -3.99
N ALA A 241 0.53 -34.59 -3.02
CA ALA A 241 -0.22 -33.35 -3.08
C ALA A 241 0.65 -32.13 -3.41
N LYS A 242 1.91 -32.09 -2.94
CA LYS A 242 2.81 -30.96 -3.20
C LYS A 242 3.22 -30.89 -4.67
N LEU A 243 3.61 -32.02 -5.25
CA LEU A 243 3.99 -32.10 -6.67
C LEU A 243 2.79 -31.80 -7.58
N ALA A 244 1.63 -32.39 -7.29
CA ALA A 244 0.39 -32.13 -8.04
C ALA A 244 0.02 -30.63 -8.01
N MET A 245 0.13 -29.98 -6.84
CA MET A 245 -0.15 -28.54 -6.74
C MET A 245 0.89 -27.68 -7.47
N ASP A 246 2.17 -28.05 -7.44
CA ASP A 246 3.23 -27.32 -8.16
C ASP A 246 3.04 -27.40 -9.69
N GLU A 247 2.67 -28.57 -10.21
CA GLU A 247 2.34 -28.79 -11.63
C GLU A 247 1.10 -28.00 -12.05
N LEU A 248 0.01 -28.10 -11.29
CA LEU A 248 -1.22 -27.37 -11.55
C LEU A 248 -1.00 -25.85 -11.46
N HIS A 249 -0.20 -25.39 -10.50
CA HIS A 249 0.19 -23.98 -10.37
C HIS A 249 0.99 -23.50 -11.59
N ALA A 250 1.92 -24.30 -12.10
CA ALA A 250 2.70 -23.95 -13.29
C ALA A 250 1.80 -23.80 -14.53
N ALA A 251 0.87 -24.74 -14.74
CA ALA A 251 -0.06 -24.72 -15.87
C ALA A 251 -1.03 -23.52 -15.78
N ILE A 252 -1.66 -23.30 -14.62
CA ILE A 252 -2.54 -22.15 -14.40
C ILE A 252 -1.75 -20.83 -14.55
N SER A 253 -0.53 -20.75 -14.02
CA SER A 253 0.31 -19.54 -14.13
C SER A 253 0.66 -19.21 -15.58
N LYS A 254 0.93 -20.22 -16.41
CA LYS A 254 1.14 -20.05 -17.86
C LYS A 254 -0.11 -19.46 -18.52
N GLN A 255 -1.29 -20.00 -18.22
CA GLN A 255 -2.54 -19.51 -18.78
C GLN A 255 -2.96 -18.14 -18.23
N GLN A 256 -2.70 -17.84 -16.96
CA GLN A 256 -2.90 -16.49 -16.39
C GLN A 256 -2.01 -15.45 -17.05
N THR A 257 -0.81 -15.85 -17.50
CA THR A 257 0.09 -14.96 -18.25
C THR A 257 -0.42 -14.73 -19.67
N ALA A 258 -0.92 -15.77 -20.35
CA ALA A 258 -1.46 -15.67 -21.71
C ALA A 258 -2.86 -15.00 -21.77
N HIS A 259 -3.71 -15.24 -20.77
CA HIS A 259 -5.11 -14.82 -20.71
C HIS A 259 -5.48 -14.19 -19.36
N PRO A 260 -4.89 -13.04 -19.03
CA PRO A 260 -5.00 -12.43 -17.71
C PRO A 260 -6.36 -11.78 -17.37
N GLU A 261 -7.27 -11.67 -18.34
CA GLU A 261 -8.67 -11.23 -18.14
C GLU A 261 -9.64 -12.39 -18.24
N ALA A 262 -9.16 -13.63 -18.30
CA ALA A 262 -10.06 -14.75 -18.27
C ALA A 262 -10.69 -14.94 -16.89
N ALA A 263 -11.95 -15.36 -16.86
CA ALA A 263 -12.53 -15.99 -15.69
C ALA A 263 -11.94 -17.40 -15.59
N PHE A 264 -11.13 -17.66 -14.57
CA PHE A 264 -10.53 -18.98 -14.33
C PHE A 264 -11.46 -19.78 -13.42
N ILE A 265 -11.87 -20.95 -13.89
CA ILE A 265 -12.73 -21.89 -13.19
C ILE A 265 -11.98 -23.22 -13.15
N VAL A 266 -11.56 -23.65 -11.97
CA VAL A 266 -10.88 -24.94 -11.76
C VAL A 266 -11.78 -25.80 -10.91
N ALA A 267 -12.24 -26.91 -11.45
CA ALA A 267 -13.24 -27.76 -10.84
C ALA A 267 -12.89 -29.24 -11.02
N GLY A 268 -13.21 -30.06 -10.03
CA GLY A 268 -12.92 -31.50 -10.08
C GLY A 268 -12.72 -32.09 -8.71
N ASP A 269 -12.12 -33.28 -8.67
CA ASP A 269 -11.88 -34.05 -7.45
C ASP A 269 -10.42 -33.86 -7.01
N PHE A 270 -10.25 -33.23 -5.86
CA PHE A 270 -8.94 -32.84 -5.32
C PHE A 270 -8.47 -33.79 -4.22
N ASN A 271 -9.29 -34.74 -3.79
CA ASN A 271 -9.02 -35.62 -2.64
C ASN A 271 -8.46 -34.82 -1.43
N HIS A 272 -7.21 -35.06 -1.05
CA HIS A 272 -6.52 -34.41 0.09
C HIS A 272 -5.79 -33.10 -0.26
N SER A 273 -5.88 -32.63 -1.51
CA SER A 273 -5.12 -31.47 -1.99
C SER A 273 -5.91 -30.16 -1.92
N ASN A 274 -5.20 -29.04 -1.67
CA ASN A 274 -5.82 -27.72 -1.57
C ASN A 274 -5.12 -26.69 -2.45
N LEU A 275 -5.81 -26.20 -3.48
CA LEU A 275 -5.27 -25.25 -4.44
C LEU A 275 -4.84 -23.91 -3.81
N LYS A 276 -5.41 -23.53 -2.66
CA LYS A 276 -5.04 -22.28 -1.96
C LYS A 276 -3.59 -22.29 -1.46
N THR A 277 -2.99 -23.46 -1.28
CA THR A 277 -1.59 -23.59 -0.82
C THR A 277 -0.61 -22.95 -1.81
N VAL A 278 -0.88 -23.11 -3.11
CA VAL A 278 -0.06 -22.57 -4.21
C VAL A 278 -0.66 -21.33 -4.87
N LEU A 279 -2.01 -21.21 -4.87
CA LEU A 279 -2.75 -20.10 -5.47
C LEU A 279 -3.72 -19.46 -4.45
N PRO A 280 -3.24 -18.68 -3.47
CA PRO A 280 -4.05 -18.15 -2.36
C PRO A 280 -5.14 -17.14 -2.80
N LYS A 281 -5.08 -16.64 -4.05
CA LYS A 281 -6.10 -15.75 -4.63
C LYS A 281 -7.28 -16.51 -5.26
N PHE A 282 -7.23 -17.83 -5.34
CA PHE A 282 -8.36 -18.63 -5.78
C PHE A 282 -9.30 -18.90 -4.60
N HIS A 283 -10.59 -18.66 -4.83
CA HIS A 283 -11.65 -18.82 -3.86
C HIS A 283 -12.38 -20.12 -4.15
N GLN A 284 -12.51 -20.96 -3.13
CA GLN A 284 -13.26 -22.21 -3.17
C GLN A 284 -14.75 -21.89 -2.91
N HIS A 285 -15.68 -22.52 -3.64
CA HIS A 285 -17.13 -22.25 -3.55
C HIS A 285 -18.03 -23.43 -3.14
N VAL A 286 -17.47 -24.60 -2.78
CA VAL A 286 -18.22 -25.81 -2.36
C VAL A 286 -18.02 -26.02 -0.86
N SER A 287 -19.09 -25.93 -0.07
CA SER A 287 -19.04 -26.09 1.38
C SER A 287 -19.78 -27.33 1.90
N CYS A 288 -20.47 -28.07 1.04
CA CYS A 288 -21.17 -29.30 1.40
C CYS A 288 -20.25 -30.51 1.25
N HIS A 289 -20.45 -31.52 2.09
CA HIS A 289 -19.79 -32.82 1.91
C HIS A 289 -20.18 -33.42 0.56
N THR A 290 -19.20 -34.01 -0.13
CA THR A 290 -19.39 -34.57 -1.48
C THR A 290 -19.19 -36.07 -1.52
N ARG A 291 -18.51 -36.65 -0.52
CA ARG A 291 -18.35 -38.09 -0.32
C ARG A 291 -18.29 -38.40 1.18
N GLY A 292 -19.30 -39.09 1.72
CA GLY A 292 -19.44 -39.27 3.17
C GLY A 292 -19.40 -37.92 3.90
N ASP A 293 -18.55 -37.80 4.93
CA ASP A 293 -18.34 -36.56 5.70
C ASP A 293 -17.19 -35.69 5.15
N LYS A 294 -16.71 -35.95 3.93
CA LYS A 294 -15.59 -35.21 3.31
C LYS A 294 -16.05 -34.39 2.12
N THR A 295 -15.44 -33.22 1.95
CA THR A 295 -15.59 -32.37 0.75
C THR A 295 -14.37 -32.61 -0.14
N LEU A 296 -14.48 -33.49 -1.14
CA LEU A 296 -13.36 -33.83 -2.03
C LEU A 296 -13.47 -33.11 -3.38
N ASP A 297 -14.70 -32.87 -3.84
CA ASP A 297 -14.97 -32.14 -5.07
C ASP A 297 -14.93 -30.64 -4.80
N HIS A 298 -14.03 -29.95 -5.49
CA HIS A 298 -13.80 -28.52 -5.27
C HIS A 298 -14.02 -27.73 -6.54
N VAL A 299 -14.52 -26.50 -6.35
CA VAL A 299 -14.61 -25.49 -7.41
C VAL A 299 -13.92 -24.23 -6.94
N TYR A 300 -12.80 -23.92 -7.59
CA TYR A 300 -11.97 -22.74 -7.34
C TYR A 300 -12.13 -21.73 -8.47
N THR A 301 -12.23 -20.44 -8.14
CA THR A 301 -12.15 -19.37 -9.14
C THR A 301 -11.31 -18.19 -8.67
N ASN A 302 -10.82 -17.38 -9.61
CA ASN A 302 -10.13 -16.11 -9.31
C ASN A 302 -11.09 -14.98 -8.88
N ILE A 303 -12.37 -15.28 -8.61
CA ILE A 303 -13.43 -14.30 -8.31
C ILE A 303 -14.10 -14.68 -6.99
N LYS A 304 -14.02 -13.80 -5.98
CA LYS A 304 -14.64 -14.05 -4.66
C LYS A 304 -16.16 -14.12 -4.78
N GLY A 305 -16.77 -15.17 -4.22
CA GLY A 305 -18.23 -15.38 -4.23
C GLY A 305 -18.83 -15.55 -5.63
N ALA A 306 -18.05 -16.06 -6.58
CA ALA A 306 -18.50 -16.29 -7.95
C ALA A 306 -19.68 -17.26 -8.05
N TYR A 307 -19.69 -18.30 -7.21
CA TYR A 307 -20.65 -19.39 -7.27
C TYR A 307 -21.31 -19.69 -5.92
N THR A 308 -22.47 -20.33 -5.98
CA THR A 308 -23.07 -21.06 -4.87
C THR A 308 -23.29 -22.50 -5.31
N ALA A 309 -22.71 -23.44 -4.57
CA ALA A 309 -22.89 -24.86 -4.82
C ALA A 309 -24.24 -25.34 -4.30
N LEU A 310 -24.93 -26.15 -5.12
CA LEU A 310 -26.08 -26.92 -4.71
C LEU A 310 -25.75 -28.41 -4.87
N PRO A 311 -25.83 -29.22 -3.80
CA PRO A 311 -25.71 -30.66 -3.92
C PRO A 311 -26.90 -31.25 -4.68
N LEU A 312 -26.64 -32.26 -5.49
CA LEU A 312 -27.58 -33.05 -6.25
C LEU A 312 -27.31 -34.55 -6.00
N PRO A 313 -28.31 -35.42 -6.20
CA PRO A 313 -28.15 -36.86 -6.01
C PRO A 313 -26.99 -37.44 -6.83
N HIS A 314 -26.36 -38.50 -6.30
CA HIS A 314 -25.37 -39.34 -6.97
C HIS A 314 -25.79 -39.69 -8.41
N LEU A 315 -24.84 -39.79 -9.33
CA LEU A 315 -25.11 -40.30 -10.68
C LEU A 315 -24.80 -41.80 -10.68
N GLY A 316 -25.81 -42.64 -10.91
CA GLY A 316 -25.72 -44.09 -10.82
C GLY A 316 -25.19 -44.56 -9.46
N GLN A 317 -24.32 -45.58 -9.49
CA GLN A 317 -23.65 -46.12 -8.31
C GLN A 317 -22.40 -45.34 -7.86
N SER A 318 -22.25 -44.07 -8.26
CA SER A 318 -21.15 -43.23 -7.75
C SER A 318 -21.34 -42.99 -6.25
N ASP A 319 -20.25 -43.03 -5.49
CA ASP A 319 -20.21 -42.68 -4.06
C ASP A 319 -20.00 -41.18 -3.82
N HIS A 320 -19.98 -40.37 -4.89
CA HIS A 320 -19.93 -38.91 -4.82
C HIS A 320 -21.27 -38.26 -5.19
N LEU A 321 -21.66 -37.25 -4.42
CA LEU A 321 -22.76 -36.36 -4.78
C LEU A 321 -22.41 -35.54 -6.03
N SER A 322 -23.40 -35.32 -6.88
CA SER A 322 -23.26 -34.39 -7.99
C SER A 322 -23.42 -32.95 -7.50
N LEU A 323 -22.79 -31.98 -8.16
CA LEU A 323 -22.84 -30.57 -7.78
C LEU A 323 -23.35 -29.71 -8.93
N PHE A 324 -24.28 -28.81 -8.63
CA PHE A 324 -24.70 -27.75 -9.56
C PHE A 324 -24.34 -26.38 -9.02
N LEU A 325 -23.48 -25.66 -9.74
CA LEU A 325 -22.96 -24.35 -9.34
C LEU A 325 -23.77 -23.24 -10.01
N ILE A 326 -24.43 -22.43 -9.18
CA ILE A 326 -25.20 -21.25 -9.63
C ILE A 326 -24.31 -20.01 -9.59
N PRO A 327 -24.16 -19.26 -10.70
CA PRO A 327 -23.37 -18.03 -10.71
C PRO A 327 -24.04 -16.90 -9.90
N ARG A 328 -23.27 -16.24 -9.02
CA ARG A 328 -23.69 -15.07 -8.22
C ARG A 328 -22.99 -13.77 -8.59
N TYR A 329 -22.02 -13.81 -9.51
CA TYR A 329 -21.24 -12.64 -9.89
C TYR A 329 -22.10 -11.49 -10.46
N ALA A 330 -21.87 -10.27 -9.99
CA ALA A 330 -22.53 -9.04 -10.43
C ALA A 330 -21.53 -8.08 -11.11
N PRO A 331 -21.77 -7.61 -12.35
CA PRO A 331 -20.86 -6.71 -13.08
C PRO A 331 -20.56 -5.38 -12.37
N LEU A 332 -19.38 -4.80 -12.63
CA LEU A 332 -18.83 -3.65 -11.89
C LEU A 332 -19.47 -2.29 -12.24
N ILE A 333 -20.06 -2.15 -13.43
CA ILE A 333 -20.49 -0.86 -14.03
C ILE A 333 -21.57 -0.12 -13.19
N ASN A 334 -22.33 -0.81 -12.34
CA ASN A 334 -23.52 -0.24 -11.67
C ASN A 334 -23.26 0.40 -10.28
N ARG A 335 -22.00 0.67 -9.87
CA ARG A 335 -21.68 0.94 -8.44
C ARG A 335 -21.28 2.38 -8.04
N VAL A 336 -21.09 3.37 -8.92
CA VAL A 336 -20.50 4.68 -8.53
C VAL A 336 -21.20 5.92 -9.16
N LYS A 337 -21.45 6.98 -8.39
CA LYS A 337 -22.02 8.27 -8.83
C LYS A 337 -20.95 9.27 -9.36
N PRO A 338 -21.28 10.19 -10.28
CA PRO A 338 -20.37 11.27 -10.71
C PRO A 338 -20.05 12.26 -9.59
N THR A 339 -18.86 12.87 -9.63
CA THR A 339 -18.41 13.90 -8.67
C THR A 339 -18.13 15.22 -9.39
N VAL A 340 -18.52 16.35 -8.79
CA VAL A 340 -18.22 17.71 -9.29
C VAL A 340 -17.07 18.27 -8.47
N LYS A 341 -16.09 18.90 -9.12
CA LYS A 341 -14.95 19.56 -8.47
C LYS A 341 -14.70 20.93 -9.10
N THR A 342 -14.47 21.94 -8.27
CA THR A 342 -13.98 23.25 -8.73
C THR A 342 -12.46 23.19 -8.86
N VAL A 343 -11.90 23.71 -9.96
CA VAL A 343 -10.46 23.81 -10.18
C VAL A 343 -10.07 25.20 -10.66
N LYS A 344 -8.94 25.70 -10.17
CA LYS A 344 -8.30 26.94 -10.65
C LYS A 344 -7.59 26.66 -11.98
N VAL A 345 -7.96 27.40 -13.01
CA VAL A 345 -7.44 27.30 -14.37
C VAL A 345 -6.41 28.39 -14.59
N TRP A 346 -5.29 28.02 -15.21
CA TRP A 346 -4.20 28.89 -15.61
C TRP A 346 -4.25 29.05 -17.14
N PRO A 347 -4.77 30.18 -17.66
CA PRO A 347 -4.73 30.47 -19.09
C PRO A 347 -3.31 30.38 -19.68
N ALA A 348 -3.23 30.20 -21.01
CA ALA A 348 -1.95 30.25 -21.72
C ALA A 348 -1.36 31.67 -21.67
N GLY A 349 -0.04 31.79 -21.47
CA GLY A 349 0.64 33.09 -21.36
C GLY A 349 0.53 33.79 -20.00
N VAL A 350 -0.09 33.16 -18.99
CA VAL A 350 -0.20 33.79 -17.65
C VAL A 350 1.15 34.02 -17.00
N GLU A 351 2.13 33.15 -17.24
CA GLU A 351 3.47 33.29 -16.66
C GLU A 351 4.15 34.59 -17.12
N SER A 352 4.05 34.96 -18.40
CA SER A 352 4.61 36.22 -18.91
C SER A 352 3.85 37.44 -18.41
N VAL A 353 2.53 37.35 -18.27
CA VAL A 353 1.72 38.44 -17.69
C VAL A 353 2.12 38.70 -16.24
N LEU A 354 2.35 37.63 -15.45
CA LEU A 354 2.83 37.75 -14.08
C LEU A 354 4.24 38.32 -14.01
N GLN A 355 5.16 37.85 -14.87
CA GLN A 355 6.52 38.37 -14.95
C GLN A 355 6.50 39.89 -15.22
N ASN A 356 5.82 40.34 -16.26
CA ASN A 356 5.74 41.78 -16.58
C ASN A 356 5.16 42.59 -15.42
N ARG A 357 4.06 42.13 -14.80
CA ARG A 357 3.47 42.85 -13.67
C ARG A 357 4.42 42.96 -12.48
N PHE A 358 5.16 41.90 -12.16
CA PHE A 358 6.11 41.91 -11.05
C PHE A 358 7.38 42.67 -11.36
N GLU A 359 7.79 42.75 -12.63
CA GLU A 359 8.89 43.59 -13.11
C GLU A 359 8.53 45.08 -12.99
N ASP A 360 7.30 45.46 -13.38
CA ASP A 360 6.80 46.83 -13.31
C ASP A 360 6.37 47.26 -11.88
N THR A 361 6.42 46.36 -10.90
CA THR A 361 6.03 46.66 -9.52
C THR A 361 7.15 47.39 -8.80
N ASP A 362 6.87 48.58 -8.27
CA ASP A 362 7.76 49.23 -7.30
C ASP A 362 7.63 48.55 -5.93
N TRP A 363 8.52 47.59 -5.67
CA TRP A 363 8.55 46.84 -4.42
C TRP A 363 8.96 47.70 -3.21
N SER A 364 9.63 48.83 -3.43
CA SER A 364 10.11 49.70 -2.35
C SER A 364 8.96 50.39 -1.61
N MET A 365 7.82 50.59 -2.28
CA MET A 365 6.60 51.13 -1.68
C MET A 365 6.16 50.31 -0.46
N PHE A 366 6.14 48.97 -0.56
CA PHE A 366 5.73 48.11 0.56
C PHE A 366 6.68 48.21 1.76
N ALA A 367 7.98 48.39 1.52
CA ALA A 367 8.95 48.59 2.58
C ALA A 367 8.76 49.95 3.25
N SER A 368 8.50 51.00 2.45
CA SER A 368 8.25 52.35 2.95
C SER A 368 6.99 52.44 3.80
N GLU A 369 5.90 51.80 3.38
CA GLU A 369 4.63 51.75 4.14
C GLU A 369 4.77 50.99 5.47
N ALA A 370 5.62 49.96 5.49
CA ALA A 370 5.91 49.20 6.70
C ALA A 370 6.93 49.88 7.62
N THR A 371 7.52 51.01 7.22
CA THR A 371 8.56 51.70 7.98
C THR A 371 7.97 52.87 8.76
N CYS A 372 8.16 52.87 10.08
CA CYS A 372 7.83 53.98 10.96
C CYS A 372 9.11 54.50 11.62
N GLY A 373 9.50 55.74 11.28
CA GLY A 373 10.79 56.30 11.71
C GLY A 373 11.96 55.51 11.11
N SER A 374 12.84 54.97 11.96
CA SER A 374 13.98 54.14 11.57
C SER A 374 13.71 52.63 11.63
N HIS A 375 12.49 52.21 11.94
CA HIS A 375 12.14 50.80 12.13
C HIS A 375 11.15 50.32 11.07
N THR A 376 11.55 49.30 10.31
CA THR A 376 10.67 48.58 9.37
C THR A 376 10.03 47.39 10.05
N ASP A 377 8.70 47.40 10.17
CA ASP A 377 7.94 46.25 10.68
C ASP A 377 7.92 45.13 9.64
N ILE A 378 8.62 44.05 9.96
CA ILE A 378 8.80 42.93 9.04
C ILE A 378 7.51 42.12 8.83
N ASP A 379 6.60 42.10 9.81
CA ASP A 379 5.32 41.40 9.67
C ASP A 379 4.44 42.11 8.65
N SER A 380 4.29 43.44 8.79
CA SER A 380 3.56 44.26 7.82
C SER A 380 4.19 44.21 6.43
N TYR A 381 5.52 44.38 6.32
CA TYR A 381 6.21 44.37 5.02
C TYR A 381 6.00 43.04 4.27
N SER A 382 6.28 41.91 4.94
CA SER A 382 6.17 40.61 4.32
C SER A 382 4.72 40.21 4.02
N HIS A 383 3.76 40.58 4.88
CA HIS A 383 2.35 40.31 4.66
C HIS A 383 1.84 41.03 3.40
N SER A 384 2.10 42.34 3.28
CA SER A 384 1.66 43.15 2.13
C SER A 384 2.23 42.63 0.81
N VAL A 385 3.51 42.26 0.78
CA VAL A 385 4.15 41.65 -0.41
C VAL A 385 3.49 40.33 -0.79
N LEU A 386 3.29 39.41 0.17
CA LEU A 386 2.63 38.13 -0.12
C LEU A 386 1.16 38.29 -0.52
N GLU A 387 0.45 39.25 0.07
CA GLU A 387 -0.94 39.56 -0.27
C GLU A 387 -1.02 40.12 -1.70
N TYR A 388 -0.14 41.04 -2.09
CA TYR A 388 -0.07 41.58 -3.44
C TYR A 388 0.20 40.47 -4.47
N ILE A 389 1.14 39.56 -4.18
CA ILE A 389 1.42 38.40 -5.05
C ILE A 389 0.14 37.56 -5.23
N ASN A 390 -0.58 37.26 -4.16
CA ASN A 390 -1.83 36.48 -4.24
C ASN A 390 -2.93 37.20 -5.04
N LYS A 391 -3.16 38.49 -4.77
CA LYS A 391 -4.14 39.31 -5.51
C LYS A 391 -3.81 39.34 -7.00
N THR A 392 -2.52 39.45 -7.34
CA THR A 392 -2.05 39.42 -8.74
C THR A 392 -2.33 38.06 -9.37
N ILE A 393 -2.07 36.95 -8.66
CA ILE A 393 -2.40 35.59 -9.13
C ILE A 393 -3.90 35.42 -9.36
N ASP A 394 -4.74 35.88 -8.43
CA ASP A 394 -6.19 35.78 -8.55
C ASP A 394 -6.72 36.57 -9.74
N SER A 395 -6.14 37.74 -10.03
CA SER A 395 -6.54 38.56 -11.17
C SER A 395 -6.26 37.92 -12.55
N VAL A 396 -5.33 36.97 -12.64
CA VAL A 396 -4.93 36.31 -13.90
C VAL A 396 -5.43 34.87 -14.02
N THR A 397 -6.16 34.37 -13.02
CA THR A 397 -6.66 32.99 -12.99
C THR A 397 -8.18 32.95 -12.97
N THR A 398 -8.77 31.82 -13.35
CA THR A 398 -10.23 31.65 -13.40
C THR A 398 -10.63 30.32 -12.76
N GLU A 399 -11.81 30.27 -12.14
CA GLU A 399 -12.36 29.03 -11.60
C GLU A 399 -13.24 28.30 -12.61
N LYS A 400 -13.13 26.97 -12.63
CA LYS A 400 -13.95 26.12 -13.49
C LYS A 400 -14.46 24.90 -12.74
N GLN A 401 -15.77 24.64 -12.82
CA GLN A 401 -16.34 23.39 -12.33
C GLN A 401 -16.18 22.27 -13.36
N ILE A 402 -15.67 21.13 -12.92
CA ILE A 402 -15.47 19.93 -13.72
C ILE A 402 -16.20 18.76 -13.08
N THR A 403 -17.14 18.17 -13.83
CA THR A 403 -17.79 16.92 -13.46
C THR A 403 -16.97 15.73 -13.93
N THR A 404 -16.47 14.93 -12.99
CA THR A 404 -15.74 13.68 -13.27
C THR A 404 -16.66 12.47 -13.15
N TYR A 405 -16.72 11.68 -14.22
CA TYR A 405 -17.51 10.45 -14.25
C TYR A 405 -16.65 9.22 -13.90
N PRO A 406 -17.16 8.22 -13.15
CA PRO A 406 -16.36 7.11 -12.62
C PRO A 406 -15.68 6.23 -13.69
N ASN A 407 -16.27 6.15 -14.88
CA ASN A 407 -15.82 5.33 -16.02
C ASN A 407 -15.32 6.16 -17.20
N GLN A 408 -15.03 7.45 -16.99
CA GLN A 408 -14.49 8.28 -18.06
C GLN A 408 -13.17 7.68 -18.52
N LYS A 409 -13.14 7.17 -19.76
CA LYS A 409 -11.94 6.55 -20.29
C LYS A 409 -10.84 7.62 -20.39
N PRO A 410 -9.61 7.35 -19.94
CA PRO A 410 -8.56 8.37 -19.86
C PRO A 410 -8.20 9.00 -21.21
N TRP A 411 -8.34 8.23 -22.30
CA TRP A 411 -8.13 8.69 -23.69
C TRP A 411 -9.31 9.51 -24.25
N MET A 412 -10.37 9.76 -23.47
CA MET A 412 -11.54 10.54 -23.89
C MET A 412 -11.26 12.05 -23.81
N SER A 413 -10.38 12.52 -24.71
CA SER A 413 -9.94 13.92 -24.83
C SER A 413 -11.05 14.85 -25.32
N ARG A 414 -10.77 16.16 -25.35
CA ARG A 414 -11.70 17.17 -25.91
C ARG A 414 -11.97 16.91 -27.38
N GLU A 415 -10.92 16.58 -28.14
CA GLU A 415 -10.94 16.33 -29.58
C GLU A 415 -11.85 15.13 -29.90
N VAL A 416 -11.73 14.02 -29.16
CA VAL A 416 -12.59 12.85 -29.38
C VAL A 416 -14.06 13.15 -29.03
N ARG A 417 -14.33 14.03 -28.05
CA ARG A 417 -15.71 14.47 -27.76
C ARG A 417 -16.29 15.35 -28.86
N LEU A 418 -15.47 16.20 -29.49
CA LEU A 418 -15.90 17.01 -30.63
C LEU A 418 -16.24 16.11 -31.82
N LEU A 419 -15.37 15.16 -32.19
CA LEU A 419 -15.63 14.17 -33.23
C LEU A 419 -16.89 13.32 -32.94
N LEU A 420 -17.14 13.01 -31.66
CA LEU A 420 -18.35 12.29 -31.25
C LEU A 420 -19.62 13.13 -31.45
N LYS A 421 -19.56 14.43 -31.12
CA LYS A 421 -20.66 15.39 -31.34
C LYS A 421 -20.93 15.57 -32.84
N GLU A 422 -19.89 15.73 -33.66
CA GLU A 422 -20.02 15.85 -35.12
C GLU A 422 -20.70 14.64 -35.73
N ARG A 423 -20.26 13.42 -35.37
CA ARG A 423 -20.90 12.17 -35.82
C ARG A 423 -22.36 12.08 -35.38
N ASN A 424 -22.69 12.47 -34.15
CA ASN A 424 -24.07 12.47 -33.67
C ASN A 424 -24.93 13.52 -34.38
N ARG A 425 -24.36 14.68 -34.72
CA ARG A 425 -25.03 15.73 -35.51
C ARG A 425 -25.31 15.23 -36.93
N ALA A 426 -24.31 14.66 -37.60
CA ALA A 426 -24.46 14.09 -38.94
C ALA A 426 -25.48 12.93 -38.99
N PHE A 427 -25.56 12.12 -37.91
CA PHE A 427 -26.59 11.08 -37.79
C PHE A 427 -28.00 11.67 -37.68
N ARG A 428 -28.15 12.78 -36.95
CA ARG A 428 -29.46 13.44 -36.76
C ARG A 428 -29.91 14.22 -37.99
N SER A 429 -28.98 14.69 -38.82
CA SER A 429 -29.28 15.38 -40.07
C SER A 429 -29.61 14.43 -41.24
N ALA A 430 -29.58 13.11 -41.02
CA ALA A 430 -29.87 12.07 -42.02
C ALA A 430 -28.99 12.09 -43.29
N ASP A 431 -27.88 12.82 -43.28
CA ASP A 431 -26.90 12.85 -44.37
C ASP A 431 -25.95 11.64 -44.27
N ALA A 432 -26.12 10.70 -45.19
CA ALA A 432 -25.36 9.45 -45.23
C ALA A 432 -23.85 9.68 -45.48
N GLN A 433 -23.49 10.65 -46.31
CA GLN A 433 -22.10 10.93 -46.68
C GLN A 433 -21.38 11.62 -45.53
N ALA A 434 -22.00 12.64 -44.93
CA ALA A 434 -21.47 13.31 -43.74
C ALA A 434 -21.36 12.36 -42.54
N TYR A 435 -22.32 11.44 -42.37
CA TYR A 435 -22.28 10.43 -41.32
C TYR A 435 -21.12 9.44 -41.50
N SER A 436 -20.91 8.95 -42.73
CA SER A 436 -19.80 8.03 -43.07
C SER A 436 -18.43 8.67 -42.77
N THR A 437 -18.22 9.90 -43.26
CA THR A 437 -16.99 10.68 -43.03
C THR A 437 -16.74 10.93 -41.55
N SER A 438 -17.77 11.40 -40.83
CA SER A 438 -17.69 11.65 -39.38
C SER A 438 -17.40 10.38 -38.58
N ARG A 439 -17.93 9.22 -39.00
CA ARG A 439 -17.65 7.92 -38.39
C ARG A 439 -16.20 7.49 -38.62
N ALA A 440 -15.66 7.68 -39.81
CA ALA A 440 -14.25 7.38 -40.12
C ALA A 440 -13.29 8.29 -39.32
N ASN A 441 -13.59 9.59 -39.24
CA ASN A 441 -12.83 10.56 -38.46
C ASN A 441 -12.86 10.22 -36.96
N LEU A 442 -14.03 9.88 -36.41
CA LEU A 442 -14.14 9.42 -35.02
C LEU A 442 -13.31 8.15 -34.77
N LYS A 443 -13.32 7.18 -35.69
CA LYS A 443 -12.51 5.95 -35.57
C LYS A 443 -11.01 6.26 -35.55
N ARG A 444 -10.53 7.13 -36.45
CA ARG A 444 -9.13 7.61 -36.48
C ARG A 444 -8.77 8.37 -35.21
N GLY A 445 -9.62 9.30 -34.78
CA GLY A 445 -9.43 10.09 -33.56
C GLY A 445 -9.36 9.22 -32.30
N ILE A 446 -10.21 8.21 -32.17
CA ILE A 446 -10.15 7.24 -31.06
C ILE A 446 -8.84 6.45 -31.10
N LYS A 447 -8.38 6.01 -32.28
CA LYS A 447 -7.11 5.26 -32.43
C LYS A 447 -5.92 6.14 -32.02
N LYS A 448 -5.87 7.38 -32.49
CA LYS A 448 -4.84 8.37 -32.14
C LYS A 448 -4.83 8.66 -30.64
N ALA A 449 -5.98 9.01 -30.05
CA ALA A 449 -6.07 9.33 -28.62
C ALA A 449 -5.71 8.15 -27.71
N LYS A 450 -6.05 6.91 -28.11
CA LYS A 450 -5.60 5.70 -27.40
C LYS A 450 -4.09 5.50 -27.49
N HIS A 451 -3.50 5.78 -28.64
CA HIS A 451 -2.05 5.68 -28.83
C HIS A 451 -1.30 6.74 -28.00
N GLU A 452 -1.73 8.00 -28.05
CA GLU A 452 -1.18 9.08 -27.23
C GLU A 452 -1.32 8.79 -25.73
N TYR A 453 -2.47 8.27 -25.30
CA TYR A 453 -2.64 7.85 -23.91
C TYR A 453 -1.70 6.71 -23.53
N LYS A 454 -1.49 5.73 -24.43
CA LYS A 454 -0.50 4.66 -24.21
C LYS A 454 0.90 5.24 -24.00
N LEU A 455 1.36 6.12 -24.90
CA LEU A 455 2.67 6.77 -24.81
C LEU A 455 2.80 7.56 -23.50
N LYS A 456 1.77 8.30 -23.10
CA LYS A 456 1.75 9.04 -21.82
C LYS A 456 1.87 8.12 -20.61
N VAL A 457 1.22 6.96 -20.64
CA VAL A 457 1.32 5.97 -19.58
C VAL A 457 2.71 5.31 -19.57
N GLU A 458 3.31 5.06 -20.73
CA GLU A 458 4.67 4.55 -20.87
C GLU A 458 5.72 5.56 -20.36
N GLU A 459 5.53 6.86 -20.62
CA GLU A 459 6.40 7.95 -20.16
C GLU A 459 6.56 7.96 -18.62
N HIS A 460 5.51 7.52 -17.90
CA HIS A 460 5.56 7.39 -16.45
C HIS A 460 6.63 6.40 -15.94
N PHE A 461 7.14 5.52 -16.79
CA PHE A 461 8.12 4.49 -16.44
C PHE A 461 9.54 4.76 -16.97
N ILE A 462 9.71 5.77 -17.82
CA ILE A 462 11.00 6.10 -18.44
C ILE A 462 11.88 6.90 -17.47
N ASN A 463 11.27 7.86 -16.77
CA ASN A 463 11.98 8.66 -15.77
C ASN A 463 12.07 7.87 -14.45
N SER A 464 13.23 7.91 -13.79
CA SER A 464 13.44 7.31 -12.46
C SER A 464 12.68 8.04 -11.33
N ASP A 465 11.41 8.35 -11.56
CA ASP A 465 10.48 8.98 -10.62
C ASP A 465 9.50 7.91 -10.10
N PRO A 466 9.67 7.42 -8.85
CA PRO A 466 8.80 6.41 -8.26
C PRO A 466 7.33 6.84 -8.21
N ARG A 467 7.04 8.14 -8.08
CA ARG A 467 5.66 8.65 -8.04
C ARG A 467 5.01 8.51 -9.40
N ARG A 468 5.69 8.94 -10.47
CA ARG A 468 5.21 8.75 -11.85
C ARG A 468 5.04 7.27 -12.16
N MET A 469 6.02 6.45 -11.82
CA MET A 469 5.91 5.00 -11.98
C MET A 469 4.67 4.44 -11.28
N TRP A 470 4.39 4.86 -10.04
CA TRP A 470 3.19 4.46 -9.33
C TRP A 470 1.90 4.97 -9.97
N GLN A 471 1.90 6.20 -10.51
CA GLN A 471 0.77 6.73 -11.30
C GLN A 471 0.54 5.90 -12.58
N GLY A 472 1.61 5.48 -13.28
CA GLY A 472 1.54 4.56 -14.40
C GLY A 472 0.91 3.23 -14.00
N ILE A 473 1.32 2.66 -12.86
CA ILE A 473 0.74 1.41 -12.35
C ILE A 473 -0.73 1.59 -12.01
N GLN A 474 -1.10 2.67 -11.31
CA GLN A 474 -2.50 2.98 -11.00
C GLN A 474 -3.34 3.10 -12.27
N ALA A 475 -2.81 3.77 -13.29
CA ALA A 475 -3.47 3.94 -14.59
C ALA A 475 -3.65 2.62 -15.35
N ILE A 476 -2.72 1.66 -15.19
CA ILE A 476 -2.75 0.36 -15.88
C ILE A 476 -3.60 -0.68 -15.13
N THR A 477 -3.54 -0.65 -13.80
CA THR A 477 -4.18 -1.65 -12.93
C THR A 477 -5.61 -1.26 -12.55
N ASP A 478 -6.05 -0.06 -12.92
CA ASP A 478 -7.22 0.62 -12.35
C ASP A 478 -7.21 0.57 -10.81
N TYR A 479 -6.02 0.46 -10.20
CA TYR A 479 -5.85 0.47 -8.76
C TYR A 479 -6.18 1.86 -8.25
N LYS A 480 -7.42 2.02 -7.82
CA LYS A 480 -7.81 3.12 -6.97
C LYS A 480 -7.34 2.71 -5.57
N PRO A 481 -6.42 3.46 -4.93
CA PRO A 481 -6.25 3.28 -3.50
C PRO A 481 -7.65 3.33 -2.89
N SER A 482 -7.89 2.46 -1.92
CA SER A 482 -9.02 2.62 -1.01
C SER A 482 -8.82 3.99 -0.37
N ASN A 483 -9.27 5.04 -1.04
CA ASN A 483 -9.71 6.23 -0.37
C ASN A 483 -10.92 5.73 0.40
N SER A 484 -10.68 5.16 1.58
CA SER A 484 -11.40 5.68 2.72
C SER A 484 -11.10 7.18 2.67
N SER A 485 -11.91 7.91 1.90
CA SER A 485 -12.26 9.25 2.33
C SER A 485 -12.51 9.07 3.82
N PRO A 486 -11.74 9.75 4.69
CA PRO A 486 -12.08 9.75 6.09
C PRO A 486 -13.59 9.95 6.14
N SER A 487 -14.29 9.17 6.97
CA SER A 487 -15.55 9.64 7.51
C SER A 487 -15.36 11.13 7.76
N VAL A 488 -16.15 11.98 7.08
CA VAL A 488 -15.95 13.44 7.03
C VAL A 488 -15.45 13.88 8.40
N MET A 489 -14.16 14.27 8.48
CA MET A 489 -13.56 14.68 9.74
C MET A 489 -14.21 16.00 10.07
N ASP A 490 -15.17 15.95 10.99
CA ASP A 490 -15.96 17.09 11.38
C ASP A 490 -15.11 18.07 12.20
N MET A 491 -15.62 19.29 12.33
CA MET A 491 -14.95 20.36 13.04
C MET A 491 -14.53 19.99 14.48
N PRO A 492 -15.37 19.31 15.30
CA PRO A 492 -14.97 18.85 16.63
C PRO A 492 -13.75 17.91 16.61
N PHE A 493 -13.72 16.94 15.69
CA PHE A 493 -12.59 16.03 15.58
C PHE A 493 -11.30 16.74 15.14
N LEU A 494 -11.40 17.72 14.23
CA LEU A 494 -10.25 18.55 13.86
C LEU A 494 -9.73 19.38 15.05
N GLN A 495 -10.63 19.88 15.90
CA GLN A 495 -10.25 20.59 17.12
C GLN A 495 -9.55 19.66 18.13
N GLU A 496 -10.08 18.46 18.33
CA GLU A 496 -9.49 17.44 19.20
C GLU A 496 -8.08 17.06 18.70
N LEU A 497 -7.91 16.86 17.40
CA LEU A 497 -6.60 16.64 16.78
C LEU A 497 -5.65 17.81 16.99
N ASN A 498 -6.13 19.05 16.83
CA ASN A 498 -5.28 20.23 17.01
C ASN A 498 -4.79 20.34 18.45
N ASN A 499 -5.68 20.17 19.42
CA ASN A 499 -5.36 20.14 20.85
C ASN A 499 -4.39 18.99 21.16
N PHE A 500 -4.62 17.81 20.58
CA PHE A 500 -3.74 16.66 20.75
C PHE A 500 -2.33 16.97 20.22
N TYR A 501 -2.19 17.53 19.02
CA TYR A 501 -0.88 17.89 18.47
C TYR A 501 -0.17 19.00 19.25
N ALA A 502 -0.93 19.92 19.85
CA ALA A 502 -0.42 21.03 20.67
C ALA A 502 -0.12 20.66 22.12
N ARG A 503 -0.46 19.44 22.59
CA ARG A 503 -0.42 19.09 24.02
C ARG A 503 0.92 19.31 24.73
N PHE A 504 2.03 19.19 24.01
CA PHE A 504 3.39 19.35 24.54
C PHE A 504 3.73 20.81 24.87
N ASP A 505 2.99 21.77 24.32
CA ASP A 505 3.21 23.18 24.60
C ASP A 505 2.79 23.57 26.03
N LYS A 506 1.79 22.87 26.58
CA LYS A 506 1.29 23.09 27.94
C LYS A 506 2.29 22.71 29.05
N GLU A 507 3.27 21.88 28.72
CA GLU A 507 4.27 21.38 29.67
C GLU A 507 5.53 22.26 29.73
N ASN A 508 5.68 23.20 28.80
CA ASN A 508 6.84 24.08 28.75
C ASN A 508 6.70 25.23 29.77
N LYS A 509 7.57 25.22 30.79
CA LYS A 509 7.68 26.31 31.79
C LYS A 509 8.85 27.26 31.51
N ASP A 510 9.71 26.93 30.54
CA ASP A 510 10.91 27.69 30.23
C ASP A 510 10.54 28.88 29.34
N THR A 511 10.72 30.11 29.84
CA THR A 511 10.50 31.31 29.04
C THR A 511 11.72 31.56 28.16
N ALA A 512 11.56 31.41 26.85
CA ALA A 512 12.60 31.69 25.88
C ALA A 512 12.82 33.21 25.77
N THR A 513 14.01 33.68 26.15
CA THR A 513 14.38 35.10 26.04
C THR A 513 15.49 35.23 25.00
N LYS A 514 15.36 36.18 24.06
CA LYS A 514 16.43 36.49 23.11
C LYS A 514 17.61 37.08 23.87
N THR A 515 18.82 36.64 23.54
CA THR A 515 20.04 37.26 24.08
C THR A 515 20.24 38.63 23.42
N GLU A 516 20.67 39.65 24.17
CA GLU A 516 20.97 40.96 23.60
C GLU A 516 22.05 40.85 22.51
N LEU A 517 21.84 41.56 21.41
CA LEU A 517 22.76 41.57 20.27
C LEU A 517 23.90 42.55 20.58
N SER A 518 25.14 42.07 20.62
CA SER A 518 26.33 42.93 20.64
C SER A 518 26.66 43.47 19.24
N VAL A 519 27.30 44.63 19.17
CA VAL A 519 27.63 45.34 17.90
C VAL A 519 28.65 44.58 17.05
N ASP A 520 29.45 43.68 17.64
CA ASP A 520 30.54 42.96 16.98
C ASP A 520 30.11 41.66 16.27
N HIS A 521 28.82 41.29 16.28
CA HIS A 521 28.36 40.06 15.65
C HIS A 521 28.09 40.22 14.16
N GLN A 522 28.78 39.43 13.34
CA GLN A 522 28.55 39.38 11.89
C GLN A 522 27.24 38.63 11.58
N THR A 523 26.22 39.38 11.12
CA THR A 523 24.93 38.83 10.72
C THR A 523 25.03 38.14 9.35
N LEU A 524 24.34 37.01 9.19
CA LEU A 524 24.19 36.35 7.88
C LEU A 524 23.49 37.29 6.89
N THR A 525 24.10 37.50 5.72
CA THR A 525 23.48 38.20 4.59
C THR A 525 23.40 37.25 3.39
N LEU A 526 22.25 37.25 2.73
CA LEU A 526 21.94 36.42 1.58
C LEU A 526 22.05 37.28 0.30
N PRO A 527 22.80 36.84 -0.72
CA PRO A 527 22.84 37.54 -1.99
C PRO A 527 21.58 37.25 -2.82
N PRO A 528 21.10 38.21 -3.64
CA PRO A 528 19.92 38.00 -4.49
C PRO A 528 20.04 36.80 -5.43
N SER A 529 21.25 36.51 -5.91
CA SER A 529 21.54 35.36 -6.77
C SER A 529 21.19 34.03 -6.09
N ASP A 530 21.50 33.87 -4.80
CA ASP A 530 21.22 32.64 -4.05
C ASP A 530 19.71 32.45 -3.84
N VAL A 531 18.98 33.55 -3.62
CA VAL A 531 17.52 33.55 -3.50
C VAL A 531 16.87 33.20 -4.82
N GLN A 532 17.28 33.83 -5.93
CA GLN A 532 16.82 33.50 -7.28
C GLN A 532 17.07 32.02 -7.63
N ASP A 533 18.25 31.51 -7.32
CA ASP A 533 18.63 30.12 -7.53
C ASP A 533 17.77 29.14 -6.72
N ALA A 534 17.44 29.51 -5.48
CA ALA A 534 16.58 28.71 -4.63
C ALA A 534 15.13 28.70 -5.13
N LEU A 535 14.64 29.84 -5.63
CA LEU A 535 13.31 29.98 -6.25
C LEU A 535 13.19 29.18 -7.55
N SER A 536 14.19 29.25 -8.44
CA SER A 536 14.20 28.56 -9.74
C SER A 536 14.18 27.02 -9.62
N LYS A 537 14.70 26.50 -8.50
CA LYS A 537 14.73 25.07 -8.14
C LYS A 537 13.45 24.60 -7.42
N ILE A 538 12.47 25.46 -7.17
CA ILE A 538 11.20 25.08 -6.53
C ILE A 538 10.46 24.03 -7.36
N ASN A 539 9.93 23.01 -6.68
CA ASN A 539 9.03 22.06 -7.32
C ASN A 539 7.63 22.68 -7.46
N ALA A 540 7.31 23.15 -8.66
CA ALA A 540 6.04 23.80 -9.03
C ALA A 540 4.77 22.96 -8.76
N ARG A 541 4.89 21.66 -8.47
CA ARG A 541 3.75 20.76 -8.19
C ARG A 541 3.51 20.52 -6.69
N LYS A 542 4.33 21.08 -5.80
CA LYS A 542 4.09 20.99 -4.35
C LYS A 542 2.85 21.81 -3.97
N ALA A 543 2.14 21.34 -2.95
CA ALA A 543 1.01 22.07 -2.40
C ALA A 543 1.50 23.37 -1.75
N ALA A 544 0.72 24.44 -1.93
CA ALA A 544 0.94 25.73 -1.26
C ALA A 544 0.74 25.60 0.26
N GLY A 545 1.36 26.52 1.00
CA GLY A 545 1.13 26.69 2.42
C GLY A 545 -0.15 27.47 2.71
N PRO A 546 -0.32 27.98 3.94
CA PRO A 546 -1.43 28.83 4.33
C PRO A 546 -1.49 30.15 3.57
N ASP A 547 -0.34 30.59 3.04
CA ASP A 547 -0.18 31.75 2.16
C ASP A 547 -0.86 31.58 0.80
N GLY A 548 -1.23 30.37 0.38
CA GLY A 548 -1.92 30.14 -0.89
C GLY A 548 -1.06 30.27 -2.15
N ILE A 549 0.18 30.77 -2.03
CA ILE A 549 1.08 31.01 -3.16
C ILE A 549 1.59 29.68 -3.73
N PRO A 550 1.29 29.36 -4.99
CA PRO A 550 1.72 28.11 -5.61
C PRO A 550 3.19 28.22 -6.04
N GLY A 551 3.95 27.13 -5.83
CA GLY A 551 5.35 27.07 -6.23
C GLY A 551 5.60 27.22 -7.74
N ARG A 552 4.55 27.16 -8.58
CA ARG A 552 4.64 27.51 -10.00
C ARG A 552 5.00 28.98 -10.20
N VAL A 553 4.34 29.88 -9.46
CA VAL A 553 4.52 31.33 -9.63
C VAL A 553 5.89 31.73 -9.13
N LEU A 554 6.27 31.29 -7.92
CA LEU A 554 7.60 31.53 -7.35
C LEU A 554 8.74 31.06 -8.26
N ARG A 555 8.54 29.96 -8.99
CA ARG A 555 9.54 29.44 -9.93
C ARG A 555 9.58 30.22 -11.24
N ALA A 556 8.41 30.52 -11.81
CA ALA A 556 8.31 31.21 -13.10
C ALA A 556 8.75 32.67 -13.00
N CYS A 557 8.49 33.32 -11.87
CA CYS A 557 8.82 34.72 -11.60
C CYS A 557 10.02 34.83 -10.64
N ALA A 558 10.94 33.86 -10.69
CA ALA A 558 12.06 33.78 -9.76
C ALA A 558 12.99 34.99 -9.86
N GLU A 559 13.20 35.52 -11.07
CA GLU A 559 14.01 36.72 -11.32
C GLU A 559 13.36 37.97 -10.74
N GLN A 560 12.09 38.20 -11.07
CA GLN A 560 11.31 39.36 -10.62
C GLN A 560 11.16 39.41 -9.09
N LEU A 561 10.94 38.25 -8.46
CA LEU A 561 10.66 38.18 -7.02
C LEU A 561 11.93 38.04 -6.16
N ALA A 562 13.11 37.82 -6.76
CA ALA A 562 14.33 37.59 -5.99
C ALA A 562 14.74 38.80 -5.16
N GLY A 563 14.66 40.01 -5.73
CA GLY A 563 15.05 41.25 -5.05
C GLY A 563 14.25 41.47 -3.76
N VAL A 564 12.93 41.64 -3.88
CA VAL A 564 12.04 41.89 -2.74
C VAL A 564 12.10 40.80 -1.66
N LEU A 565 12.21 39.52 -2.05
CA LEU A 565 12.34 38.43 -1.09
C LEU A 565 13.71 38.43 -0.40
N THR A 566 14.77 38.86 -1.08
CA THR A 566 16.09 39.01 -0.49
C THR A 566 16.08 40.12 0.57
N ASP A 567 15.43 41.23 0.29
CA ASP A 567 15.29 42.33 1.25
C ASP A 567 14.56 41.88 2.51
N ILE A 568 13.42 41.18 2.34
CA ILE A 568 12.67 40.60 3.47
C ILE A 568 13.52 39.59 4.25
N PHE A 569 14.25 38.70 3.58
CA PHE A 569 15.07 37.69 4.26
C PHE A 569 16.24 38.31 5.02
N ASN A 570 16.93 39.28 4.43
CA ASN A 570 18.04 39.96 5.08
C ASN A 570 17.56 40.84 6.25
N LEU A 571 16.41 41.50 6.11
CA LEU A 571 15.79 42.23 7.22
C LEU A 571 15.42 41.26 8.36
N SER A 572 14.87 40.09 8.03
CA SER A 572 14.54 39.03 9.00
C SER A 572 15.77 38.56 9.78
N LEU A 573 16.89 38.32 9.08
CA LEU A 573 18.15 37.92 9.70
C LEU A 573 18.74 39.05 10.57
N ALA A 574 18.71 40.29 10.09
CA ALA A 574 19.20 41.47 10.82
C ALA A 574 18.41 41.74 12.11
N GLN A 575 17.09 41.62 12.06
CA GLN A 575 16.22 41.80 13.24
C GLN A 575 16.13 40.55 14.13
N ALA A 576 16.76 39.43 13.72
CA ALA A 576 16.59 38.13 14.35
C ALA A 576 15.10 37.78 14.61
N SER A 577 14.24 38.09 13.64
CA SER A 577 12.78 37.97 13.74
C SER A 577 12.21 37.35 12.47
N VAL A 578 11.34 36.35 12.59
CA VAL A 578 10.71 35.66 11.46
C VAL A 578 9.25 36.10 11.35
N PRO A 579 8.81 36.56 10.17
CA PRO A 579 7.42 36.98 10.00
C PRO A 579 6.40 35.89 10.34
N ALA A 580 5.32 36.27 11.00
CA ALA A 580 4.21 35.40 11.38
C ALA A 580 3.59 34.70 10.17
N CYS A 581 3.49 35.40 9.02
CA CYS A 581 2.98 34.80 7.78
C CYS A 581 3.89 33.68 7.25
N PHE A 582 5.19 33.70 7.57
CA PHE A 582 6.14 32.64 7.23
C PHE A 582 6.09 31.46 8.22
N LYS A 583 5.77 31.73 9.49
CA LYS A 583 5.65 30.71 10.56
C LYS A 583 4.34 29.92 10.52
N THR A 584 3.28 30.53 9.98
CA THR A 584 1.92 29.97 9.97
C THR A 584 1.89 28.59 9.30
N THR A 585 1.22 27.64 9.94
CA THR A 585 1.23 26.23 9.55
C THR A 585 -0.18 25.67 9.42
N SER A 586 -0.43 24.92 8.35
CA SER A 586 -1.65 24.15 8.19
C SER A 586 -1.34 22.66 8.28
N ILE A 587 -1.85 21.98 9.32
CA ILE A 587 -1.64 20.56 9.56
C ILE A 587 -2.67 19.76 8.78
N VAL A 588 -2.19 18.83 7.95
CA VAL A 588 -3.02 17.84 7.27
C VAL A 588 -2.84 16.48 7.97
N PRO A 589 -3.87 15.96 8.67
CA PRO A 589 -3.77 14.69 9.36
C PRO A 589 -3.78 13.53 8.34
N VAL A 590 -2.74 12.70 8.37
CA VAL A 590 -2.60 11.55 7.46
C VAL A 590 -2.66 10.24 8.25
N PRO A 591 -3.61 9.34 7.97
CA PRO A 591 -3.68 8.04 8.65
C PRO A 591 -2.41 7.20 8.46
N LYS A 592 -1.88 6.63 9.54
CA LYS A 592 -0.74 5.69 9.53
C LYS A 592 -1.11 4.34 8.91
N HIS A 593 -2.37 3.95 8.99
CA HIS A 593 -2.93 2.72 8.42
C HIS A 593 -4.38 2.92 7.93
N SER A 594 -4.96 1.89 7.33
CA SER A 594 -6.28 1.94 6.66
C SER A 594 -7.48 2.15 7.60
N SER A 595 -7.31 1.88 8.89
CA SER A 595 -8.36 1.90 9.91
C SER A 595 -7.83 2.52 11.20
N PRO A 596 -7.66 3.85 11.26
CA PRO A 596 -7.23 4.54 12.48
C PRO A 596 -8.27 4.37 13.60
N SER A 597 -7.80 4.04 14.80
CA SER A 597 -8.63 3.82 15.99
C SER A 597 -8.45 4.89 17.07
N CYS A 598 -7.33 5.62 17.05
CA CYS A 598 -7.03 6.68 18.02
C CYS A 598 -6.36 7.88 17.33
N LEU A 599 -6.28 9.02 18.05
CA LEU A 599 -5.65 10.24 17.53
C LEU A 599 -4.17 10.04 17.15
N ASN A 600 -3.46 9.15 17.85
CA ASN A 600 -2.06 8.81 17.56
C ASN A 600 -1.88 8.07 16.23
N ASP A 601 -2.96 7.56 15.63
CA ASP A 601 -2.93 6.90 14.33
C ASP A 601 -2.89 7.91 13.17
N TYR A 602 -2.95 9.22 13.45
CA TYR A 602 -2.83 10.29 12.47
C TYR A 602 -1.49 11.01 12.58
N ARG A 603 -0.73 11.05 11.48
CA ARG A 603 0.50 11.86 11.37
C ARG A 603 0.15 13.33 11.09
N PRO A 604 0.69 14.29 11.85
CA PRO A 604 0.52 15.71 11.55
C PRO A 604 1.49 16.11 10.43
N VAL A 605 1.02 16.22 9.19
CA VAL A 605 1.85 16.75 8.09
C VAL A 605 1.73 18.26 8.07
N ALA A 606 2.80 18.97 8.43
CA ALA A 606 2.81 20.42 8.47
C ALA A 606 3.04 21.03 7.07
N LEU A 607 2.09 21.81 6.59
CA LEU A 607 2.24 22.63 5.40
C LEU A 607 2.62 24.05 5.81
N THR A 608 3.89 24.38 5.60
CA THR A 608 4.42 25.76 5.70
C THR A 608 4.55 26.43 4.33
N PRO A 609 4.55 27.78 4.28
CA PRO A 609 4.76 28.59 3.08
C PRO A 609 5.97 28.14 2.26
N ILE A 610 5.85 28.21 0.93
CA ILE A 610 6.95 27.80 0.05
C ILE A 610 8.10 28.81 0.13
N VAL A 611 7.78 30.10 0.31
CA VAL A 611 8.75 31.18 0.56
C VAL A 611 9.59 30.88 1.81
N MET A 612 8.97 30.51 2.93
CA MET A 612 9.72 30.12 4.14
C MET A 612 10.63 28.91 3.88
N LYS A 613 10.16 27.89 3.15
CA LYS A 613 11.00 26.73 2.79
C LYS A 613 12.19 27.09 1.90
N CYS A 614 12.11 28.19 1.14
CA CYS A 614 13.22 28.75 0.39
C CYS A 614 14.26 29.32 1.36
N PHE A 615 13.79 30.20 2.25
CA PHE A 615 14.61 30.84 3.27
C PHE A 615 15.31 29.84 4.19
N GLU A 616 14.58 28.84 4.69
CA GLU A 616 15.12 27.75 5.51
C GLU A 616 16.27 27.00 4.82
N ARG A 617 16.24 26.82 3.50
CA ARG A 617 17.33 26.13 2.75
C ARG A 617 18.60 26.95 2.74
N LEU A 618 18.49 28.26 2.59
CA LEU A 618 19.61 29.18 2.58
C LEU A 618 20.27 29.23 3.97
N VAL A 619 19.44 29.37 5.02
CA VAL A 619 19.91 29.31 6.42
C VAL A 619 20.54 27.95 6.74
N LEU A 620 19.94 26.84 6.32
CA LEU A 620 20.49 25.50 6.52
C LEU A 620 21.86 25.34 5.84
N ALA A 621 22.03 25.89 4.63
CA ALA A 621 23.30 25.83 3.92
C ALA A 621 24.40 26.58 4.68
N HIS A 622 24.08 27.72 5.29
CA HIS A 622 25.00 28.45 6.17
C HIS A 622 25.31 27.68 7.46
N LEU A 623 24.29 27.19 8.19
CA LEU A 623 24.48 26.41 9.42
C LEU A 623 25.41 25.20 9.23
N LYS A 624 25.28 24.51 8.09
CA LYS A 624 26.16 23.37 7.76
C LYS A 624 27.62 23.77 7.50
N LYS A 625 27.88 25.00 7.08
CA LYS A 625 29.25 25.53 6.89
C LYS A 625 29.90 25.90 8.23
N CYS A 626 29.11 26.35 9.20
CA CYS A 626 29.61 26.76 10.52
C CYS A 626 30.01 25.58 11.42
N LEU A 627 29.54 24.37 11.11
CA LEU A 627 29.72 23.19 11.96
C LEU A 627 30.72 22.19 11.36
N PRO A 628 31.52 21.50 12.19
CA PRO A 628 32.47 20.52 11.70
C PRO A 628 31.75 19.29 11.14
N THR A 629 32.27 18.74 10.04
CA THR A 629 31.71 17.53 9.40
C THR A 629 31.85 16.26 10.25
N SER A 630 32.61 16.32 11.34
CA SER A 630 32.80 15.24 12.31
C SER A 630 31.84 15.32 13.51
N LEU A 631 30.95 16.32 13.55
CA LEU A 631 29.97 16.46 14.63
C LEU A 631 29.09 15.22 14.72
N ASP A 632 29.09 14.59 15.90
CA ASP A 632 28.27 13.42 16.24
C ASP A 632 28.33 12.29 15.20
N PRO A 633 29.48 11.57 15.12
CA PRO A 633 29.76 10.62 14.04
C PRO A 633 28.82 9.39 14.02
N HIS A 634 28.06 9.16 15.10
CA HIS A 634 27.08 8.08 15.21
C HIS A 634 25.62 8.54 15.00
N GLN A 635 25.40 9.79 14.61
CA GLN A 635 24.15 10.23 13.97
C GLN A 635 24.23 10.00 12.47
N PHE A 636 23.44 9.05 11.97
CA PHE A 636 23.45 8.65 10.56
C PHE A 636 22.34 9.33 9.74
N ALA A 637 21.30 9.87 10.37
CA ALA A 637 20.25 10.57 9.62
C ALA A 637 20.68 11.99 9.24
N TYR A 638 20.11 12.51 8.14
CA TYR A 638 20.28 13.88 7.66
C TYR A 638 21.74 14.32 7.36
N GLN A 639 22.67 13.38 7.43
CA GLN A 639 24.10 13.53 7.14
C GLN A 639 24.41 13.07 5.71
N ASN A 640 25.36 13.75 5.06
CA ASN A 640 25.80 13.35 3.72
C ASN A 640 26.54 12.00 3.79
N ASN A 641 26.35 11.15 2.80
CA ASN A 641 27.01 9.83 2.71
C ASN A 641 26.81 8.92 3.94
N ARG A 642 25.69 9.06 4.65
CA ARG A 642 25.23 8.15 5.70
C ARG A 642 23.88 7.54 5.30
N SER A 643 23.63 6.31 5.68
CA SER A 643 22.42 5.56 5.33
C SER A 643 21.98 4.62 6.44
N THR A 644 20.78 4.07 6.33
CA THR A 644 20.31 3.02 7.24
C THR A 644 21.20 1.78 7.19
N ASP A 645 21.83 1.49 6.04
CA ASP A 645 22.75 0.36 5.89
C ASP A 645 24.01 0.57 6.74
N ASP A 646 24.46 1.81 6.91
CA ASP A 646 25.62 2.15 7.75
C ASP A 646 25.31 2.02 9.23
N ALA A 647 24.17 2.55 9.66
CA ALA A 647 23.75 2.44 11.06
C ALA A 647 23.60 0.97 11.46
N VAL A 648 22.92 0.15 10.64
CA VAL A 648 22.74 -1.28 10.89
C VAL A 648 24.08 -2.03 10.82
N SER A 649 24.93 -1.75 9.83
CA SER A 649 26.24 -2.42 9.68
C SER A 649 27.19 -2.05 10.82
N THR A 650 27.17 -0.80 11.29
CA THR A 650 27.97 -0.34 12.44
C THR A 650 27.50 -1.00 13.73
N ALA A 651 26.18 -1.04 13.98
CA ALA A 651 25.60 -1.74 15.13
C ALA A 651 26.01 -3.21 15.16
N LEU A 652 25.83 -3.91 14.04
CA LEU A 652 26.20 -5.32 13.91
C LEU A 652 27.70 -5.54 14.02
N HIS A 653 28.53 -4.59 13.58
CA HIS A 653 29.98 -4.70 13.73
C HIS A 653 30.41 -4.61 15.19
N CYS A 654 29.87 -3.67 15.97
CA CYS A 654 30.13 -3.58 17.42
C CYS A 654 29.74 -4.89 18.11
N VAL A 655 28.54 -5.40 17.83
CA VAL A 655 28.04 -6.65 18.42
C VAL A 655 28.89 -7.86 17.98
N LEU A 656 29.15 -8.03 16.69
CA LEU A 656 29.84 -9.22 16.16
C LEU A 656 31.31 -9.26 16.52
N SER A 657 32.00 -8.11 16.56
CA SER A 657 33.40 -8.04 16.97
C SER A 657 33.58 -8.38 18.45
N HIS A 658 32.66 -7.91 19.31
CA HIS A 658 32.66 -8.23 20.73
C HIS A 658 32.42 -9.72 20.98
N LEU A 659 31.39 -10.28 20.33
CA LEU A 659 31.00 -11.69 20.44
C LEU A 659 32.01 -12.68 19.85
N ASP A 660 33.07 -12.19 19.20
CA ASP A 660 34.19 -12.99 18.74
C ASP A 660 35.15 -13.35 19.90
N ASN A 661 34.95 -12.76 21.09
CA ASN A 661 35.69 -13.05 22.31
C ASN A 661 34.94 -14.02 23.23
N LYS A 662 35.67 -14.78 24.06
CA LYS A 662 35.09 -15.72 25.04
C LYS A 662 34.36 -14.95 26.15
N ASN A 663 33.35 -15.58 26.75
CA ASN A 663 32.60 -15.07 27.90
C ASN A 663 31.97 -13.68 27.70
N THR A 664 31.58 -13.37 26.46
CA THR A 664 30.91 -12.11 26.11
C THR A 664 29.48 -12.33 25.61
N TYR A 665 28.63 -11.31 25.79
CA TYR A 665 27.33 -11.19 25.11
C TYR A 665 27.03 -9.71 24.83
N ALA A 666 25.96 -9.41 24.08
CA ALA A 666 25.55 -8.04 23.81
C ALA A 666 24.08 -7.81 24.14
N ARG A 667 23.75 -6.61 24.64
CA ARG A 667 22.37 -6.13 24.82
C ARG A 667 22.13 -4.91 23.93
N LEU A 668 20.99 -4.88 23.25
CA LEU A 668 20.60 -3.79 22.36
C LEU A 668 19.26 -3.24 22.86
N LEU A 669 19.27 -1.99 23.32
CA LEU A 669 18.07 -1.25 23.72
C LEU A 669 17.63 -0.35 22.58
N PHE A 670 16.50 -0.64 21.96
CA PHE A 670 15.88 0.19 20.94
C PHE A 670 14.92 1.17 21.59
N VAL A 671 15.36 2.42 21.72
CA VAL A 671 14.64 3.49 22.39
C VAL A 671 13.61 4.12 21.45
N ASP A 672 12.38 4.27 21.94
CA ASP A 672 11.30 4.96 21.23
C ASP A 672 10.88 6.21 22.03
N PHE A 673 10.84 7.35 21.35
CA PHE A 673 10.41 8.62 21.94
C PHE A 673 8.95 8.92 21.59
N SER A 674 8.20 9.43 22.56
CA SER A 674 6.84 9.91 22.35
C SER A 674 6.85 11.25 21.63
N SER A 675 6.76 11.22 20.29
CA SER A 675 6.64 12.43 19.46
C SER A 675 7.84 13.38 19.55
N ALA A 676 9.06 12.85 19.49
CA ALA A 676 10.33 13.54 19.75
C ALA A 676 10.44 14.97 19.20
N PHE A 677 10.10 15.18 17.92
CA PHE A 677 10.17 16.50 17.30
C PHE A 677 9.28 17.54 17.99
N ASN A 678 8.10 17.15 18.48
CA ASN A 678 7.15 18.07 19.10
C ASN A 678 7.50 18.38 20.57
N THR A 679 8.48 17.69 21.17
CA THR A 679 8.87 17.91 22.59
C THR A 679 10.13 18.74 22.74
N VAL A 680 10.80 19.09 21.63
CA VAL A 680 12.00 19.95 21.65
C VAL A 680 11.65 21.31 22.26
N ILE A 681 12.34 21.68 23.34
CA ILE A 681 12.23 23.00 23.95
C ILE A 681 13.20 23.96 23.24
N PRO A 682 12.72 25.05 22.60
CA PRO A 682 13.59 25.94 21.83
C PRO A 682 14.71 26.57 22.65
N SER A 683 14.46 27.01 23.89
CA SER A 683 15.50 27.61 24.75
C SER A 683 16.70 26.68 24.96
N LYS A 684 16.45 25.41 25.29
CA LYS A 684 17.49 24.37 25.45
C LYS A 684 18.26 24.11 24.16
N LEU A 685 17.58 24.10 23.02
CA LEU A 685 18.23 23.97 21.72
C LEU A 685 19.18 25.15 21.48
N ILE A 686 18.75 26.39 21.75
CA ILE A 686 19.58 27.57 21.51
C ILE A 686 20.84 27.58 22.37
N THR A 687 20.75 27.19 23.65
CA THR A 687 21.94 27.01 24.51
C THR A 687 22.95 26.09 23.85
N LYS A 688 22.50 24.91 23.39
CA LYS A 688 23.38 23.95 22.69
C LYS A 688 23.94 24.48 21.38
N LEU A 689 23.20 25.32 20.65
CA LEU A 689 23.71 25.95 19.43
C LEU A 689 24.80 26.98 19.75
N GLY A 690 24.65 27.73 20.84
CA GLY A 690 25.67 28.63 21.37
C GLY A 690 26.96 27.87 21.74
N ASP A 691 26.83 26.74 22.44
CA ASP A 691 27.97 25.87 22.80
C ASP A 691 28.71 25.31 21.57
N LEU A 692 27.98 25.15 20.45
CA LEU A 692 28.54 24.72 19.16
C LEU A 692 29.18 25.87 18.35
N GLY A 693 29.19 27.10 18.88
CA GLY A 693 29.78 28.27 18.24
C GLY A 693 28.89 28.92 17.18
N ILE A 694 27.58 28.67 17.17
CA ILE A 694 26.65 29.39 16.29
C ILE A 694 26.44 30.82 16.83
N SER A 695 26.54 31.81 15.94
CA SER A 695 26.42 33.23 16.28
C SER A 695 25.10 33.57 16.98
N THR A 696 25.14 34.44 17.98
CA THR A 696 23.97 34.92 18.74
C THR A 696 22.80 35.41 17.87
N PRO A 697 23.01 36.23 16.81
CA PRO A 697 21.89 36.67 15.95
C PRO A 697 21.16 35.50 15.30
N LEU A 698 21.89 34.50 14.80
CA LEU A 698 21.30 33.32 14.16
C LEU A 698 20.60 32.42 15.17
N CYS A 699 21.16 32.28 16.38
CA CYS A 699 20.52 31.62 17.51
C CYS A 699 19.17 32.28 17.85
N ASN A 700 19.13 33.61 17.97
CA ASN A 700 17.89 34.36 18.22
C ASN A 700 16.89 34.22 17.06
N TRP A 701 17.35 34.19 15.82
CA TRP A 701 16.50 33.97 14.66
C TRP A 701 15.88 32.57 14.67
N ILE A 702 16.66 31.52 15.02
CA ILE A 702 16.15 30.15 15.17
C ILE A 702 15.16 30.05 16.34
N LEU A 703 15.39 30.78 17.43
CA LEU A 703 14.46 30.87 18.55
C LEU A 703 13.11 31.43 18.11
N ASP A 704 13.13 32.53 17.37
CA ASP A 704 11.94 33.16 16.81
C ASP A 704 11.22 32.27 15.78
N PHE A 705 11.99 31.56 14.95
CA PHE A 705 11.47 30.57 13.99
C PHE A 705 10.69 29.44 14.68
N LEU A 706 11.13 29.02 15.86
CA LEU A 706 10.55 27.91 16.63
C LEU A 706 9.44 28.34 17.61
N THR A 707 9.30 29.64 17.90
CA THR A 707 8.34 30.17 18.88
C THR A 707 7.25 31.02 18.24
N ASN A 708 6.17 31.26 18.99
CA ASN A 708 4.99 32.00 18.56
C ASN A 708 4.44 31.56 17.20
N ARG A 709 4.35 30.24 16.99
CA ARG A 709 4.02 29.64 15.69
C ARG A 709 2.51 29.37 15.59
N PRO A 710 1.78 30.05 14.69
CA PRO A 710 0.37 29.77 14.49
C PRO A 710 0.16 28.43 13.76
N GLN A 711 -0.70 27.56 14.29
CA GLN A 711 -1.10 26.32 13.63
C GLN A 711 -2.62 26.09 13.65
N HIS A 712 -3.12 25.40 12.65
CA HIS A 712 -4.47 24.82 12.65
C HIS A 712 -4.47 23.48 11.90
N VAL A 713 -5.42 22.60 12.21
CA VAL A 713 -5.63 21.33 11.50
C VAL A 713 -6.73 21.52 10.46
N ARG A 714 -6.55 21.00 9.24
CA ARG A 714 -7.57 21.09 8.17
C ARG A 714 -7.86 19.77 7.49
N SER A 715 -9.11 19.62 7.03
CA SER A 715 -9.57 18.52 6.20
C SER A 715 -10.53 19.03 5.13
N GLY A 716 -10.11 19.01 3.86
CA GLY A 716 -10.90 19.62 2.79
C GLY A 716 -11.01 21.13 2.98
N HIS A 717 -12.24 21.63 3.16
CA HIS A 717 -12.55 23.05 3.40
C HIS A 717 -12.68 23.38 4.90
N ASP A 718 -12.83 22.37 5.76
CA ASP A 718 -13.00 22.54 7.20
C ASP A 718 -11.64 22.72 7.89
N ARG A 719 -11.58 23.59 8.91
CA ARG A 719 -10.36 23.92 9.67
C ARG A 719 -10.66 24.14 11.15
N SER A 720 -9.81 23.64 12.04
CA SER A 720 -9.87 23.93 13.48
C SER A 720 -9.61 25.42 13.77
N THR A 721 -9.77 25.82 15.04
CA THR A 721 -9.24 27.11 15.49
C THR A 721 -7.70 27.14 15.40
N THR A 722 -7.13 28.35 15.39
CA THR A 722 -5.68 28.54 15.42
C THR A 722 -5.17 28.42 16.87
N LEU A 723 -4.10 27.66 17.07
CA LEU A 723 -3.32 27.61 18.31
C LEU A 723 -1.93 28.18 18.05
N ILE A 724 -1.36 28.86 19.04
CA ILE A 724 0.03 29.33 19.01
C ILE A 724 0.89 28.30 19.72
N LEU A 725 2.00 27.90 19.10
CA LEU A 725 2.97 26.97 19.68
C LEU A 725 4.30 27.65 19.96
N ASN A 726 4.88 27.31 21.11
CA ASN A 726 6.22 27.72 21.55
C ASN A 726 7.16 26.52 21.77
N THR A 727 6.69 25.32 21.48
CA THR A 727 7.42 24.06 21.69
C THR A 727 7.43 23.22 20.41
N GLY A 728 8.54 22.52 20.20
CA GLY A 728 8.72 21.56 19.13
C GLY A 728 9.24 22.14 17.82
N ALA A 729 9.76 21.24 17.00
CA ALA A 729 10.18 21.51 15.64
C ALA A 729 9.16 20.90 14.64
N PRO A 730 8.44 21.72 13.85
CA PRO A 730 7.35 21.25 12.98
C PRO A 730 7.78 20.17 11.97
N GLN A 731 6.95 19.12 11.84
CA GLN A 731 7.16 18.02 10.89
C GLN A 731 6.79 18.44 9.45
N GLY A 732 7.79 18.78 8.64
CA GLY A 732 7.60 19.19 7.24
C GLY A 732 8.37 20.45 6.84
N CYS A 733 8.95 21.13 7.83
CA CYS A 733 9.94 22.18 7.63
C CYS A 733 11.30 21.61 7.20
N VAL A 734 12.09 22.45 6.55
CA VAL A 734 13.42 22.09 6.02
C VAL A 734 14.47 22.07 7.13
N LEU A 735 14.41 23.01 8.09
CA LEU A 735 15.38 23.12 9.19
C LEU A 735 15.17 22.08 10.30
N SER A 736 13.92 21.74 10.62
CA SER A 736 13.57 20.89 11.77
C SER A 736 14.40 19.59 11.91
N PRO A 737 14.63 18.80 10.84
CA PRO A 737 15.43 17.57 10.93
C PRO A 737 16.88 17.81 11.36
N PHE A 738 17.48 18.88 10.86
CA PHE A 738 18.86 19.23 11.19
C PHE A 738 18.94 19.79 12.62
N LEU A 739 18.02 20.67 13.00
CA LEU A 739 17.93 21.19 14.36
C LEU A 739 17.74 20.09 15.41
N TYR A 740 16.94 19.06 15.12
CA TYR A 740 16.82 17.90 16.01
C TYR A 740 18.13 17.10 16.14
N SER A 741 18.90 17.00 15.05
CA SER A 741 20.21 16.34 15.09
C SER A 741 21.19 17.12 15.97
N LEU A 742 21.15 18.45 15.91
CA LEU A 742 21.93 19.31 16.81
C LEU A 742 21.43 19.27 18.26
N PHE A 743 20.12 19.16 18.46
CA PHE A 743 19.53 19.04 19.80
C PHE A 743 20.03 17.81 20.56
N THR A 744 20.29 16.72 19.83
CA THR A 744 20.68 15.42 20.38
C THR A 744 22.17 15.12 20.24
N HIS A 745 22.99 16.08 19.81
CA HIS A 745 24.40 15.86 19.43
C HIS A 745 25.30 15.43 20.62
N ASP A 746 24.92 15.84 21.83
CA ASP A 746 25.57 15.58 23.12
C ASP A 746 25.10 14.27 23.76
N CYS A 747 24.07 13.61 23.20
CA CYS A 747 23.70 12.24 23.57
C CYS A 747 24.79 11.26 23.09
N LYS A 748 25.79 11.03 23.95
CA LYS A 748 26.98 10.22 23.71
C LYS A 748 27.13 9.18 24.82
N PRO A 749 27.71 7.99 24.52
CA PRO A 749 27.95 6.98 25.55
C PRO A 749 28.96 7.50 26.58
N LYS A 750 28.68 7.24 27.85
CA LYS A 750 29.58 7.54 28.97
C LYS A 750 30.68 6.48 29.13
N TYR A 751 30.34 5.22 28.85
CA TYR A 751 31.26 4.08 29.02
C TYR A 751 31.76 3.55 27.68
N GLY A 752 33.04 3.17 27.60
CA GLY A 752 33.64 2.62 26.38
C GLY A 752 33.12 1.24 25.96
N SER A 753 32.51 0.52 26.90
CA SER A 753 31.77 -0.74 26.67
C SER A 753 30.39 -0.53 26.04
N ASN A 754 29.96 0.72 25.89
CA ASN A 754 28.67 1.07 25.31
C ASN A 754 28.82 1.84 23.99
N SER A 755 27.77 1.81 23.17
CA SER A 755 27.67 2.62 21.96
C SER A 755 26.26 3.12 21.77
N ILE A 756 26.10 4.38 21.38
CA ILE A 756 24.81 4.98 21.04
C ILE A 756 24.78 5.24 19.54
N ILE A 757 23.85 4.63 18.83
CA ILE A 757 23.63 4.80 17.39
C ILE A 757 22.31 5.52 17.19
N LYS A 758 22.33 6.63 16.43
CA LYS A 758 21.18 7.48 16.19
C LYS A 758 20.86 7.53 14.69
N PHE A 759 19.59 7.44 14.36
CA PHE A 759 19.07 7.73 13.04
C PHE A 759 17.82 8.60 13.20
N ALA A 760 18.02 9.92 13.23
CA ALA A 760 17.01 10.89 13.63
C ALA A 760 16.59 10.61 15.08
N ASP A 761 15.31 10.35 15.33
CA ASP A 761 14.76 9.99 16.63
C ASP A 761 15.00 8.53 17.02
N ASP A 762 15.17 7.61 16.06
CA ASP A 762 15.50 6.21 16.35
C ASP A 762 16.88 6.12 17.03
N THR A 763 16.90 5.81 18.33
CA THR A 763 18.13 5.71 19.13
C THR A 763 18.33 4.29 19.63
N THR A 764 19.54 3.75 19.49
CA THR A 764 19.89 2.40 19.95
C THR A 764 21.10 2.45 20.85
N VAL A 765 20.95 1.96 22.07
CA VAL A 765 22.06 1.74 23.01
C VAL A 765 22.52 0.30 22.88
N ILE A 766 23.82 0.09 22.69
CA ILE A 766 24.44 -1.22 22.59
C ILE A 766 25.38 -1.37 23.78
N GLY A 767 25.11 -2.33 24.65
CA GLY A 767 26.01 -2.73 25.74
C GLY A 767 26.81 -3.97 25.38
N LEU A 768 28.14 -3.86 25.47
CA LEU A 768 29.09 -4.95 25.20
C LEU A 768 29.51 -5.58 26.53
N ILE A 769 28.85 -6.69 26.89
CA ILE A 769 29.00 -7.29 28.21
C ILE A 769 30.11 -8.33 28.22
N THR A 770 30.97 -8.27 29.24
CA THR A 770 32.05 -9.23 29.48
C THR A 770 31.90 -9.82 30.88
N ASN A 771 32.08 -11.13 31.02
CA ASN A 771 32.04 -11.82 32.32
C ASN A 771 30.75 -11.58 33.15
N ASN A 772 29.61 -11.37 32.49
CA ASN A 772 28.32 -11.02 33.13
C ASN A 772 28.30 -9.68 33.90
N ASP A 773 29.28 -8.81 33.70
CA ASP A 773 29.26 -7.47 34.30
C ASP A 773 28.41 -6.49 33.46
N GLU A 774 27.18 -6.24 33.92
CA GLU A 774 26.24 -5.33 33.27
C GLU A 774 26.26 -3.90 33.82
N SER A 775 27.18 -3.60 34.74
CA SER A 775 27.17 -2.34 35.50
C SER A 775 27.21 -1.12 34.59
N ASP A 776 28.14 -1.08 33.64
CA ASP A 776 28.28 0.01 32.66
C ASP A 776 27.03 0.18 31.79
N TYR A 777 26.44 -0.91 31.31
CA TYR A 777 25.26 -0.85 30.45
C TYR A 777 24.04 -0.35 31.24
N ARG A 778 23.84 -0.83 32.46
CA ARG A 778 22.74 -0.38 33.33
C ARG A 778 22.89 1.09 33.72
N ALA A 779 24.10 1.51 34.08
CA ALA A 779 24.42 2.89 34.38
C ALA A 779 24.20 3.81 33.16
N GLU A 780 24.53 3.34 31.96
CA GLU A 780 24.28 4.07 30.71
C GLU A 780 22.80 4.23 30.39
N VAL A 781 21.99 3.19 30.58
CA VAL A 781 20.53 3.31 30.40
C VAL A 781 19.94 4.31 31.38
N GLN A 782 20.38 4.30 32.64
CA GLN A 782 19.94 5.27 33.64
C GLN A 782 20.39 6.69 33.28
N HIS A 783 21.64 6.85 32.85
CA HIS A 783 22.18 8.13 32.38
C HIS A 783 21.40 8.66 31.18
N LEU A 784 21.06 7.80 30.22
CA LEU A 784 20.22 8.16 29.09
C LEU A 784 18.83 8.61 29.55
N ALA A 785 18.22 7.93 30.52
CA ALA A 785 16.90 8.31 31.05
C ALA A 785 16.92 9.69 31.70
N VAL A 786 17.96 10.00 32.49
CA VAL A 786 18.17 11.34 33.07
C VAL A 786 18.38 12.37 31.98
N TRP A 787 19.30 12.12 31.03
CA TRP A 787 19.55 13.02 29.91
C TRP A 787 18.28 13.30 29.09
N CYS A 788 17.43 12.28 28.88
CA CYS A 788 16.14 12.45 28.20
C CYS A 788 15.19 13.35 29.01
N ALA A 789 15.11 13.18 30.32
CA ALA A 789 14.31 14.04 31.19
C ALA A 789 14.80 15.50 31.14
N ASP A 790 16.11 15.71 31.27
CA ASP A 790 16.75 17.03 31.20
C ASP A 790 16.50 17.73 29.85
N ASN A 791 16.37 16.96 28.77
CA ASN A 791 16.12 17.46 27.42
C ASN A 791 14.63 17.43 27.02
N ASN A 792 13.70 17.16 27.94
CA ASN A 792 12.27 17.05 27.64
C ASN A 792 11.95 16.06 26.51
N LEU A 793 12.70 14.96 26.43
CA LEU A 793 12.47 13.86 25.50
C LEU A 793 11.74 12.74 26.24
N LEU A 794 10.44 12.62 25.97
CA LEU A 794 9.58 11.66 26.66
C LEU A 794 9.82 10.24 26.15
N LEU A 795 10.45 9.40 26.99
CA LEU A 795 10.68 7.99 26.70
C LEU A 795 9.36 7.20 26.68
N ASN A 796 9.17 6.37 25.65
CA ASN A 796 8.07 5.43 25.58
C ASN A 796 8.54 4.03 25.97
N THR A 797 8.53 3.71 27.26
CA THR A 797 9.01 2.41 27.75
C THR A 797 8.19 1.23 27.17
N SER A 798 6.91 1.43 26.88
CA SER A 798 6.05 0.40 26.29
C SER A 798 6.43 0.02 24.85
N LYS A 799 7.07 0.95 24.11
CA LYS A 799 7.54 0.73 22.74
C LYS A 799 9.04 0.51 22.66
N THR A 800 9.78 0.94 23.67
CA THR A 800 11.18 0.61 23.86
C THR A 800 11.29 -0.90 24.04
N LYS A 801 12.21 -1.53 23.30
CA LYS A 801 12.41 -2.99 23.34
C LYS A 801 13.87 -3.31 23.52
N GLU A 802 14.11 -4.43 24.19
CA GLU A 802 15.46 -4.96 24.35
C GLU A 802 15.64 -6.26 23.57
N LEU A 803 16.78 -6.39 22.89
CA LEU A 803 17.24 -7.60 22.25
C LEU A 803 18.57 -8.03 22.86
N ILE A 804 18.66 -9.28 23.33
CA ILE A 804 19.89 -9.83 23.89
C ILE A 804 20.46 -10.85 22.92
N VAL A 805 21.75 -10.71 22.59
CA VAL A 805 22.47 -11.61 21.69
C VAL A 805 23.54 -12.35 22.50
N ASP A 806 23.24 -13.58 22.90
CA ASP A 806 24.09 -14.41 23.76
C ASP A 806 24.29 -15.81 23.16
N PHE A 807 25.52 -16.12 22.77
CA PHE A 807 25.94 -17.38 22.16
C PHE A 807 26.79 -18.26 23.10
N ARG A 808 26.92 -17.89 24.37
CA ARG A 808 27.67 -18.68 25.34
C ARG A 808 26.93 -19.98 25.62
N LYS A 809 27.70 -21.06 25.83
CA LYS A 809 27.16 -22.39 26.16
C LYS A 809 26.62 -22.41 27.60
N GLU A 810 27.42 -21.91 28.52
CA GLU A 810 27.05 -21.67 29.91
C GLU A 810 26.54 -20.23 30.00
N LYS A 811 25.21 -20.10 29.98
CA LYS A 811 24.55 -18.85 30.32
C LYS A 811 24.52 -18.81 31.84
N GLY A 812 24.91 -17.69 32.45
CA GLY A 812 24.77 -17.49 33.90
C GLY A 812 23.29 -17.44 34.32
N GLU A 813 23.01 -16.75 35.42
CA GLU A 813 21.63 -16.45 35.81
C GLU A 813 20.82 -15.81 34.67
N THR A 814 19.51 -15.97 34.71
CA THR A 814 18.57 -15.36 33.77
C THR A 814 18.83 -13.85 33.66
N HIS A 815 19.00 -13.36 32.43
CA HIS A 815 19.24 -11.93 32.18
C HIS A 815 18.14 -11.07 32.80
N ASN A 816 18.47 -10.34 33.87
CA ASN A 816 17.51 -9.49 34.57
C ASN A 816 17.00 -8.36 33.65
N PRO A 817 15.68 -8.09 33.62
CA PRO A 817 15.12 -7.00 32.82
C PRO A 817 15.76 -5.65 33.16
N ILE A 818 15.86 -4.78 32.15
CA ILE A 818 16.17 -3.37 32.35
C ILE A 818 14.92 -2.66 32.84
N GLN A 819 15.08 -1.78 33.83
CA GLN A 819 14.01 -0.91 34.31
C GLN A 819 14.28 0.52 33.89
N ILE A 820 13.26 1.18 33.34
CA ILE A 820 13.28 2.61 33.01
C ILE A 820 12.07 3.23 33.70
N ASN A 821 12.32 4.19 34.60
CA ASN A 821 11.28 4.86 35.41
C ASN A 821 10.36 3.86 36.14
N GLY A 822 10.95 2.80 36.73
CA GLY A 822 10.21 1.76 37.46
C GLY A 822 9.45 0.74 36.59
N MET A 823 9.46 0.89 35.26
CA MET A 823 8.83 -0.06 34.34
C MET A 823 9.86 -0.98 33.70
N ALA A 824 9.60 -2.29 33.70
CA ALA A 824 10.44 -3.27 33.02
C ALA A 824 10.31 -3.14 31.49
N VAL A 825 11.44 -3.07 30.80
CA VAL A 825 11.50 -3.06 29.34
C VAL A 825 11.21 -4.46 28.80
N GLU A 826 10.35 -4.56 27.79
CA GLU A 826 10.04 -5.84 27.16
C GLU A 826 11.26 -6.36 26.38
N ARG A 827 11.70 -7.57 26.72
CA ARG A 827 12.67 -8.34 25.93
C ARG A 827 11.98 -9.04 24.77
N VAL A 828 12.54 -8.90 23.58
CA VAL A 828 12.04 -9.53 22.35
C VAL A 828 13.07 -10.48 21.74
N SER A 829 12.61 -11.49 20.99
CA SER A 829 13.48 -12.40 20.24
C SER A 829 13.86 -11.87 18.85
N SER A 830 13.12 -10.89 18.33
CA SER A 830 13.46 -10.18 17.10
C SER A 830 12.90 -8.76 17.11
N PHE A 831 13.68 -7.80 16.60
CA PHE A 831 13.28 -6.40 16.47
C PHE A 831 13.55 -5.88 15.06
N LYS A 832 12.70 -4.97 14.58
CA LYS A 832 12.81 -4.36 13.25
C LYS A 832 13.54 -3.02 13.33
N PHE A 833 14.87 -3.05 13.30
CA PHE A 833 15.73 -1.88 13.36
C PHE A 833 15.95 -1.28 11.95
N LEU A 834 15.57 -0.02 11.73
CA LEU A 834 15.75 0.73 10.47
C LEU A 834 15.30 -0.04 9.21
N GLY A 835 14.19 -0.78 9.32
CA GLY A 835 13.62 -1.58 8.24
C GLY A 835 14.15 -3.01 8.13
N THR A 836 15.12 -3.41 8.93
CA THR A 836 15.77 -4.72 8.93
C THR A 836 15.44 -5.49 10.21
N HIS A 837 15.00 -6.74 10.09
CA HIS A 837 14.76 -7.57 11.29
C HIS A 837 16.07 -8.19 11.79
N ILE A 838 16.43 -7.90 13.04
CA ILE A 838 17.54 -8.51 13.77
C ILE A 838 16.95 -9.49 14.79
N SER A 839 17.48 -10.71 14.85
CA SER A 839 17.03 -11.77 15.76
C SER A 839 18.08 -12.01 16.84
N GLU A 840 17.69 -12.49 18.02
CA GLU A 840 18.61 -12.77 19.15
C GLU A 840 19.68 -13.81 18.78
N ASN A 841 19.33 -14.74 17.90
CA ASN A 841 20.22 -15.76 17.34
C ASN A 841 20.90 -15.32 16.03
N LEU A 842 20.72 -14.07 15.60
CA LEU A 842 21.19 -13.49 14.33
C LEU A 842 20.83 -14.31 13.08
N THR A 843 19.74 -15.09 13.14
CA THR A 843 19.14 -15.70 11.95
C THR A 843 18.33 -14.67 11.18
N TRP A 844 18.39 -14.76 9.86
CA TRP A 844 17.78 -13.77 8.96
C TRP A 844 16.44 -14.21 8.36
N ALA A 845 15.90 -15.36 8.79
CA ALA A 845 14.69 -15.96 8.24
C ALA A 845 13.46 -15.03 8.33
N ILE A 846 13.30 -14.31 9.45
CA ILE A 846 12.21 -13.34 9.65
C ILE A 846 12.35 -12.17 8.65
N ASN A 847 13.57 -11.65 8.50
CA ASN A 847 13.87 -10.57 7.57
C ASN A 847 13.61 -10.99 6.12
N THR A 848 14.18 -12.11 5.68
CA THR A 848 14.05 -12.61 4.31
C THR A 848 12.60 -12.97 3.96
N SER A 849 11.86 -13.60 4.88
CA SER A 849 10.44 -13.92 4.68
C SER A 849 9.59 -12.66 4.51
N SER A 850 9.86 -11.61 5.30
CA SER A 850 9.19 -10.31 5.19
C SER A 850 9.48 -9.63 3.84
N LEU A 851 10.75 -9.64 3.39
CA LEU A 851 11.16 -9.07 2.10
C LEU A 851 10.56 -9.84 0.91
N VAL A 852 10.61 -11.18 0.94
CA VAL A 852 10.02 -12.04 -0.11
C VAL A 852 8.51 -11.84 -0.20
N LYS A 853 7.80 -11.75 0.93
CA LYS A 853 6.35 -11.47 0.97
C LYS A 853 6.03 -10.15 0.26
N LYS A 854 6.77 -9.08 0.58
CA LYS A 854 6.60 -7.77 -0.08
C LYS A 854 6.94 -7.82 -1.57
N ALA A 855 8.04 -8.47 -1.94
CA ALA A 855 8.46 -8.59 -3.33
C ALA A 855 7.45 -9.39 -4.18
N ASN A 856 6.88 -10.46 -3.62
CA ASN A 856 5.81 -11.23 -4.27
C ASN A 856 4.54 -10.41 -4.52
N GLN A 857 4.19 -9.48 -3.62
CA GLN A 857 3.10 -8.54 -3.86
C GLN A 857 3.39 -7.61 -5.05
N ARG A 858 4.65 -7.22 -5.25
CA ARG A 858 5.08 -6.36 -6.37
C ARG A 858 5.22 -7.12 -7.70
N LEU A 859 5.51 -8.43 -7.67
CA LEU A 859 5.47 -9.29 -8.87
C LEU A 859 4.09 -9.30 -9.54
N PHE A 860 3.00 -9.15 -8.77
CA PHE A 860 1.67 -8.99 -9.35
C PHE A 860 1.60 -7.80 -10.30
N PHE A 861 2.13 -6.64 -9.90
CA PHE A 861 2.17 -5.47 -10.75
C PHE A 861 3.06 -5.68 -11.97
N LEU A 862 4.23 -6.30 -11.81
CA LEU A 862 5.10 -6.64 -12.94
C LEU A 862 4.39 -7.53 -13.98
N ARG A 863 3.60 -8.52 -13.55
CA ARG A 863 2.76 -9.34 -14.45
C ARG A 863 1.69 -8.51 -15.13
N THR A 864 1.05 -7.59 -14.41
CA THR A 864 0.05 -6.70 -14.98
C THR A 864 0.64 -5.74 -16.00
N LEU A 865 1.86 -5.24 -15.78
CA LEU A 865 2.59 -4.43 -16.75
C LEU A 865 2.91 -5.23 -18.02
N LYS A 866 3.39 -6.48 -17.87
CA LYS A 866 3.64 -7.38 -19.01
C LYS A 866 2.36 -7.68 -19.80
N LYS A 867 1.25 -7.94 -19.09
CA LYS A 867 -0.09 -8.11 -19.68
C LYS A 867 -0.48 -6.94 -20.58
N ASN A 868 -0.12 -5.71 -20.20
CA ASN A 868 -0.45 -4.50 -20.95
C ASN A 868 0.55 -4.19 -22.07
N HIS A 869 1.38 -5.17 -22.46
CA HIS A 869 2.33 -5.10 -23.57
C HIS A 869 3.33 -3.94 -23.46
N LEU A 870 3.76 -3.62 -22.23
CA LEU A 870 4.87 -2.70 -22.02
C LEU A 870 6.20 -3.31 -22.45
N SER A 871 7.14 -2.46 -22.87
CA SER A 871 8.46 -2.87 -23.34
C SER A 871 9.26 -3.59 -22.26
N ALA A 872 10.19 -4.46 -22.68
CA ALA A 872 11.06 -5.17 -21.75
C ALA A 872 11.88 -4.21 -20.86
N ASP A 873 12.30 -3.07 -21.40
CA ASP A 873 13.06 -2.04 -20.66
C ASP A 873 12.25 -1.44 -19.51
N ILE A 874 10.97 -1.10 -19.78
CA ILE A 874 10.05 -0.61 -18.75
C ILE A 874 9.85 -1.65 -17.65
N LEU A 875 9.70 -2.93 -18.03
CA LEU A 875 9.55 -4.02 -17.07
C LEU A 875 10.81 -4.21 -16.22
N CYS A 876 12.00 -4.09 -16.82
CA CYS A 876 13.27 -4.13 -16.09
C CYS A 876 13.41 -2.96 -15.12
N ASN A 877 13.05 -1.75 -15.56
CA ASN A 877 13.08 -0.56 -14.72
C ASN A 877 12.11 -0.66 -13.55
N PHE A 878 10.89 -1.17 -13.79
CA PHE A 878 9.95 -1.48 -12.72
C PHE A 878 10.50 -2.50 -11.73
N TYR A 879 11.10 -3.59 -12.23
CA TYR A 879 11.76 -4.58 -11.37
C TYR A 879 12.83 -3.94 -10.49
N ARG A 880 13.76 -3.17 -11.06
CA ARG A 880 14.84 -2.51 -10.31
C ARG A 880 14.29 -1.58 -9.22
N CYS A 881 13.29 -0.76 -9.56
CA CYS A 881 12.77 0.27 -8.66
C CYS A 881 11.82 -0.27 -7.58
N ALA A 882 11.01 -1.28 -7.88
CA ALA A 882 9.92 -1.72 -7.00
C ALA A 882 10.12 -3.11 -6.38
N ILE A 883 11.00 -3.94 -6.93
CA ILE A 883 11.26 -5.31 -6.46
C ILE A 883 12.69 -5.43 -5.95
N GLU A 884 13.69 -5.14 -6.78
CA GLU A 884 15.11 -5.22 -6.40
C GLU A 884 15.42 -4.29 -5.23
N SER A 885 14.90 -3.05 -5.23
CA SER A 885 15.05 -2.10 -4.12
C SER A 885 14.59 -2.66 -2.77
N ILE A 886 13.49 -3.43 -2.76
CA ILE A 886 12.98 -4.09 -1.56
C ILE A 886 13.92 -5.23 -1.15
N LEU A 887 14.28 -6.09 -2.10
CA LEU A 887 15.14 -7.25 -1.83
C LEU A 887 16.55 -6.85 -1.38
N THR A 888 17.01 -5.66 -1.79
CA THR A 888 18.37 -5.17 -1.55
C THR A 888 18.48 -4.15 -0.43
N ASN A 889 17.39 -3.88 0.30
CA ASN A 889 17.40 -2.98 1.45
C ASN A 889 18.34 -3.50 2.55
N CYS A 890 19.34 -2.70 2.93
CA CYS A 890 20.43 -3.05 3.84
C CYS A 890 21.11 -4.40 3.55
N ILE A 891 21.15 -4.84 2.28
CA ILE A 891 21.62 -6.18 1.89
C ILE A 891 23.07 -6.45 2.29
N THR A 892 23.88 -5.41 2.46
CA THR A 892 25.29 -5.54 2.82
C THR A 892 25.47 -6.01 4.27
N ALA A 893 24.52 -5.67 5.15
CA ALA A 893 24.53 -6.05 6.56
C ALA A 893 24.17 -7.52 6.81
N TRP A 894 23.15 -8.06 6.13
CA TRP A 894 22.51 -9.33 6.52
C TRP A 894 22.74 -10.51 5.57
N TYR A 895 22.91 -10.29 4.27
CA TYR A 895 22.89 -11.39 3.29
C TYR A 895 24.03 -12.40 3.48
N GLY A 896 25.21 -11.93 3.91
CA GLY A 896 26.38 -12.78 4.14
C GLY A 896 26.11 -13.91 5.14
N ASN A 897 25.22 -13.68 6.11
CA ASN A 897 24.85 -14.65 7.14
C ASN A 897 23.49 -15.34 6.90
N CYS A 898 22.88 -15.18 5.72
CA CYS A 898 21.67 -15.93 5.36
C CYS A 898 21.94 -17.43 5.16
N SER A 899 20.96 -18.26 5.53
CA SER A 899 20.98 -19.68 5.21
C SER A 899 20.88 -19.94 3.70
N VAL A 900 21.24 -21.15 3.27
CA VAL A 900 21.08 -21.56 1.87
C VAL A 900 19.62 -21.49 1.43
N ALA A 901 18.68 -21.86 2.31
CA ALA A 901 17.24 -21.79 2.06
C ALA A 901 16.77 -20.34 1.83
N ASP A 902 17.23 -19.41 2.67
CA ASP A 902 16.95 -17.97 2.54
C ASP A 902 17.43 -17.41 1.20
N ARG A 903 18.70 -17.69 0.85
CA ARG A 903 19.30 -17.25 -0.42
C ARG A 903 18.55 -17.81 -1.63
N LYS A 904 18.18 -19.10 -1.60
CA LYS A 904 17.34 -19.72 -2.64
C LYS A 904 15.97 -19.05 -2.72
N SER A 905 15.35 -18.70 -1.60
CA SER A 905 14.06 -18.01 -1.56
C SER A 905 14.11 -16.64 -2.24
N LEU A 906 15.11 -15.83 -1.92
CA LEU A 906 15.33 -14.52 -2.56
C LEU A 906 15.60 -14.67 -4.06
N GLN A 907 16.46 -15.61 -4.45
CA GLN A 907 16.80 -15.85 -5.85
C GLN A 907 15.60 -16.35 -6.68
N ARG A 908 14.64 -17.08 -6.09
CA ARG A 908 13.39 -17.49 -6.77
C ARG A 908 12.56 -16.29 -7.21
N VAL A 909 12.52 -15.22 -6.42
CA VAL A 909 11.82 -13.97 -6.79
C VAL A 909 12.47 -13.35 -8.01
N VAL A 910 13.82 -13.25 -8.03
CA VAL A 910 14.59 -12.74 -9.18
C VAL A 910 14.34 -13.58 -10.44
N LYS A 911 14.43 -14.92 -10.33
CA LYS A 911 14.15 -15.84 -11.45
C LYS A 911 12.73 -15.70 -11.98
N THR A 912 11.75 -15.45 -11.10
CA THR A 912 10.36 -15.24 -11.50
C THR A 912 10.20 -13.91 -12.23
N ALA A 913 10.83 -12.84 -11.74
CA ALA A 913 10.83 -11.55 -12.43
C ALA A 913 11.47 -11.65 -13.81
N GLN A 914 12.63 -12.31 -13.94
CA GLN A 914 13.34 -12.54 -15.20
C GLN A 914 12.46 -13.26 -16.23
N ARG A 915 11.71 -14.28 -15.81
CA ARG A 915 10.74 -14.97 -16.69
C ARG A 915 9.61 -14.06 -17.17
N ILE A 916 9.19 -13.09 -16.35
CA ILE A 916 8.12 -12.15 -16.72
C ILE A 916 8.65 -11.04 -17.63
N THR A 917 9.84 -10.50 -17.34
CA THR A 917 10.46 -9.45 -18.15
C THR A 917 10.89 -9.99 -19.51
N GLY A 918 11.36 -11.24 -19.57
CA GLY A 918 11.95 -11.85 -20.78
C GLY A 918 13.41 -11.43 -20.98
N THR A 919 14.06 -10.92 -19.94
CA THR A 919 15.41 -10.35 -19.97
C THR A 919 16.26 -10.92 -18.84
N PRO A 920 17.57 -11.15 -19.04
CA PRO A 920 18.44 -11.64 -17.99
C PRO A 920 18.55 -10.62 -16.86
N LEU A 921 18.29 -11.06 -15.63
CA LEU A 921 18.45 -10.25 -14.42
C LEU A 921 19.64 -10.76 -13.60
N PRO A 922 20.44 -9.86 -12.99
CA PRO A 922 21.59 -10.28 -12.20
C PRO A 922 21.16 -11.10 -10.99
N ALA A 923 21.94 -12.14 -10.67
CA ALA A 923 21.73 -12.90 -9.44
C ALA A 923 21.88 -11.99 -8.21
N ILE A 924 21.11 -12.25 -7.15
CA ILE A 924 21.08 -11.39 -5.97
C ILE A 924 22.46 -11.27 -5.29
N GLU A 925 23.26 -12.35 -5.35
CA GLU A 925 24.63 -12.38 -4.84
C GLU A 925 25.56 -11.42 -5.60
N VAL A 926 25.38 -11.29 -6.93
CA VAL A 926 26.14 -10.34 -7.75
C VAL A 926 25.78 -8.90 -7.38
N VAL A 927 24.48 -8.62 -7.20
CA VAL A 927 23.99 -7.31 -6.76
C VAL A 927 24.55 -6.95 -5.38
N ARG A 928 24.59 -7.91 -4.44
CA ARG A 928 25.21 -7.73 -3.12
C ARG A 928 26.68 -7.37 -3.23
N LYS A 929 27.49 -8.15 -3.96
CA LYS A 929 28.94 -7.88 -4.11
C LYS A 929 29.20 -6.46 -4.65
N LYS A 930 28.44 -6.06 -5.67
CA LYS A 930 28.50 -4.69 -6.23
C LYS A 930 28.14 -3.63 -5.20
N ARG A 931 27.06 -3.82 -4.43
CA ARG A 931 26.64 -2.88 -3.38
C ARG A 931 27.67 -2.80 -2.24
N CYS A 932 28.24 -3.92 -1.82
CA CYS A 932 29.30 -3.95 -0.81
C CYS A 932 30.52 -3.13 -1.26
N LEU A 933 31.00 -3.35 -2.49
CA LEU A 933 32.14 -2.60 -3.04
C LEU A 933 31.85 -1.11 -3.18
N ASN A 934 30.68 -0.75 -3.70
CA ASN A 934 30.28 0.64 -3.84
C ASN A 934 30.22 1.34 -2.47
N ARG A 935 29.63 0.69 -1.47
CA ARG A 935 29.55 1.25 -0.12
C ARG A 935 30.93 1.40 0.52
N ALA A 936 31.79 0.39 0.40
CA ALA A 936 33.16 0.46 0.91
C ALA A 936 33.95 1.61 0.27
N ARG A 937 33.82 1.79 -1.05
CA ARG A 937 34.44 2.93 -1.76
C ARG A 937 33.86 4.28 -1.31
N SER A 938 32.56 4.36 -1.06
CA SER A 938 31.93 5.58 -0.52
C SER A 938 32.42 5.91 0.90
N ILE A 939 32.65 4.90 1.75
CA ILE A 939 33.22 5.09 3.09
C ILE A 939 34.67 5.55 3.00
N LEU A 940 35.47 4.95 2.11
CA LEU A 940 36.87 5.32 1.90
C LEU A 940 37.07 6.76 1.44
N LYS A 941 36.16 7.29 0.61
CA LYS A 941 36.18 8.67 0.12
C LYS A 941 35.84 9.71 1.18
N ASP A 942 35.34 9.28 2.33
CA ASP A 942 34.79 10.15 3.37
C ASP A 942 35.51 9.90 4.71
N PRO A 943 36.55 10.70 5.03
CA PRO A 943 37.30 10.56 6.27
C PRO A 943 36.46 10.77 7.53
N SER A 944 35.34 11.50 7.45
CA SER A 944 34.46 11.72 8.62
C SER A 944 33.55 10.52 8.90
N HIS A 945 33.53 9.51 8.03
CA HIS A 945 32.72 8.32 8.24
C HIS A 945 33.23 7.51 9.44
N PRO A 946 32.39 7.15 10.43
CA PRO A 946 32.84 6.46 11.65
C PRO A 946 33.54 5.13 11.35
N ALA A 947 33.14 4.47 10.26
CA ALA A 947 33.73 3.23 9.78
C ALA A 947 34.96 3.40 8.86
N ASN A 948 35.38 4.62 8.50
CA ASN A 948 36.54 4.84 7.62
C ASN A 948 37.81 4.18 8.19
N ARG A 949 38.01 4.31 9.50
CA ARG A 949 39.13 3.70 10.25
C ARG A 949 39.22 2.17 10.16
N LEU A 950 38.16 1.48 9.75
CA LEU A 950 38.14 0.03 9.57
C LEU A 950 38.83 -0.41 8.25
N PHE A 951 39.13 0.54 7.35
CA PHE A 951 39.77 0.27 6.07
C PHE A 951 41.20 0.82 6.03
N GLN A 952 42.12 0.16 6.73
CA GLN A 952 43.53 0.57 6.80
C GLN A 952 44.35 -0.08 5.69
N LEU A 953 45.16 0.70 4.96
CA LEU A 953 46.11 0.15 3.99
C LEU A 953 47.33 -0.44 4.69
N LEU A 954 47.86 -1.55 4.15
CA LEU A 954 49.18 -2.05 4.53
C LEU A 954 50.28 -1.08 4.06
N PRO A 955 51.49 -1.14 4.64
CA PRO A 955 52.63 -0.30 4.22
C PRO A 955 52.92 -0.37 2.71
N SER A 956 52.69 -1.53 2.09
CA SER A 956 52.82 -1.73 0.64
C SER A 956 51.83 -0.92 -0.20
N ARG A 957 50.81 -0.29 0.41
CA ARG A 957 49.69 0.45 -0.19
C ARG A 957 48.84 -0.34 -1.20
N ARG A 958 49.13 -1.62 -1.42
CA ARG A 958 48.44 -2.48 -2.41
C ARG A 958 47.19 -3.17 -1.85
N ARG A 959 47.18 -3.51 -0.56
CA ARG A 959 46.08 -4.26 0.09
C ARG A 959 45.65 -3.57 1.38
N PHE A 960 44.37 -3.73 1.71
CA PHE A 960 43.81 -3.37 3.01
C PHE A 960 44.08 -4.46 4.04
N ARG A 961 44.33 -4.06 5.29
CA ARG A 961 44.51 -4.95 6.43
C ARG A 961 43.22 -5.74 6.67
N SER A 962 43.30 -7.06 6.59
CA SER A 962 42.18 -7.95 6.91
C SER A 962 41.82 -7.85 8.40
N LEU A 963 40.54 -7.81 8.72
CA LEU A 963 40.06 -7.90 10.09
C LEU A 963 40.24 -9.32 10.60
N GLN A 964 40.77 -9.47 11.82
CA GLN A 964 40.86 -10.77 12.47
C GLN A 964 39.47 -11.23 12.90
N THR A 965 39.08 -12.45 12.52
CA THR A 965 37.77 -13.03 12.81
C THR A 965 37.92 -14.50 13.18
N LYS A 966 37.40 -14.91 14.34
CA LYS A 966 37.40 -16.29 14.86
C LYS A 966 36.12 -17.03 14.46
N THR A 967 35.01 -16.31 14.29
CA THR A 967 33.71 -16.88 13.96
C THR A 967 33.29 -16.59 12.52
N SER A 968 32.56 -17.54 11.91
CA SER A 968 32.00 -17.38 10.55
C SER A 968 31.00 -16.22 10.46
N ARG A 969 30.22 -16.00 11.53
CA ARG A 969 29.26 -14.90 11.67
C ARG A 969 29.92 -13.52 11.56
N PHE A 970 31.06 -13.32 12.21
CA PHE A 970 31.80 -12.06 12.09
C PHE A 970 32.50 -11.97 10.73
N ARG A 971 33.16 -13.05 10.27
CA ARG A 971 33.81 -13.12 8.95
C ARG A 971 32.88 -12.77 7.78
N ASN A 972 31.62 -13.22 7.84
CA ASN A 972 30.63 -13.00 6.78
C ASN A 972 29.87 -11.67 6.91
N SER A 973 30.18 -10.86 7.94
CA SER A 973 29.60 -9.52 8.11
C SER A 973 30.17 -8.52 7.10
N PHE A 974 29.57 -7.32 7.05
CA PHE A 974 29.88 -6.32 6.04
C PHE A 974 31.37 -5.97 5.95
N PHE A 975 32.00 -5.51 7.04
CA PHE A 975 33.36 -4.95 6.99
C PHE A 975 34.45 -5.98 6.59
N PRO A 976 34.53 -7.18 7.20
CA PRO A 976 35.51 -8.19 6.76
C PRO A 976 35.28 -8.63 5.31
N THR A 977 34.01 -8.78 4.91
CA THR A 977 33.66 -9.11 3.52
C THR A 977 34.04 -7.99 2.55
N ALA A 978 33.81 -6.73 2.92
CA ALA A 978 34.15 -5.57 2.10
C ALA A 978 35.66 -5.45 1.90
N VAL A 979 36.46 -5.63 2.96
CA VAL A 979 37.93 -5.65 2.87
C VAL A 979 38.42 -6.79 1.98
N SER A 980 37.86 -7.99 2.15
CA SER A 980 38.18 -9.15 1.29
C SER A 980 37.86 -8.88 -0.19
N LEU A 981 36.71 -8.28 -0.48
CA LEU A 981 36.32 -7.90 -1.83
C LEU A 981 37.21 -6.79 -2.41
N LEU A 982 37.62 -5.80 -1.61
CA LEU A 982 38.54 -4.76 -2.06
C LEU A 982 39.93 -5.31 -2.37
N ASN A 983 40.37 -6.33 -1.63
CA ASN A 983 41.66 -6.99 -1.85
C ASN A 983 41.66 -7.97 -3.03
N SER A 984 40.49 -8.41 -3.51
CA SER A 984 40.37 -9.35 -4.64
C SER A 984 40.15 -8.68 -5.99
N VAL A 985 39.84 -7.38 -6.02
CA VAL A 985 39.73 -6.61 -7.25
C VAL A 985 41.12 -6.14 -7.66
N PRO A 986 41.62 -6.46 -8.88
CA PRO A 986 42.85 -5.90 -9.40
C PRO A 986 42.73 -4.37 -9.43
N ARG A 987 43.75 -3.68 -8.90
CA ARG A 987 43.79 -2.20 -8.93
C ARG A 987 44.22 -1.70 -10.29
#